data_AF-A0AA42CMK0-F1
#
_entry.id   AF-A0AA42CMK0-F1
#
_cell.length_a   1.000
_cell.length_b   1.000
_cell.length_c   1.000
_cell.angle_alpha   90.00
_cell.angle_beta   90.00
_cell.angle_gamma   90.00
#
_symmetry.space_group_name_H-M   'P 1'
#
loop_
_entity.id
_entity.type
_entity.pdbx_description
1 polymer ?
#
loop_
_entity_poly.entity_id
_entity_poly.type
_entity_poly.pdbx_seq_one_letter_code
_entity_poly.pdbx_strand_id
1 'polypeptide(L)'
;MNLPIGGAQLAGERIGLNRDGLLCDAPSGLARFRRPGVECEHRLTFGDDRAIGLAGGRLVEILAPATWSGLGALVRLLRSGFAVEPWRLALFQQCGNLYVEPTPIAERSDEPICACTGVTRGEIVGLTGTCANRTEIGRACGAGKVCGGCGPLIDEIIGEGSMADAELVGVDDLGDDVKRFRFRYVPEVLVADDPGSFVHVQCTIGNRRISRPYTIAATTRDGDIEILVKRDPMGVFSRWLHDHATTDCVFRLSLPQCSRRPDKSKGVVFIAAGIGITPALAEMSERGPDKVRVHWSLRGAARSTFAAAIAAAAAAAGCGLIVHDTTAAGRVTDWIGLYPIDTADAVIVCGPPAFQQAVVSSLREGGWKEDNIIVESFVPRGRTLTKLAHIDSFDYLQEPVVAHSFHLAPVGSVLDEAHAFLRQFYFEHGAPDAFDLRWHEVSKSIAATGSYTQTYEELAFGARLAWRNSARCIGRFFWRSLKVRDLRHLNTEEAIFSALVDHLEQATNGGDIEPIISVFAPDKPCIRILNPQLILYAGYSEKDGSVLGDPKSIEITQIALDLGWCPPGTAFDVLPIIIQIGDREPKWFNLPEPAVLQIELSHPRHEIFSLLGLRWFAVPAVSGMALDVGGIQYTAAPSNGFYMGTEIGSGNLADPSRYDQLPAVAAAIKLDTADPLWRDQAMLDLNVAVLHSFKKAGVRILDHHSLSNFFMRFREEEALARRPSYGHWAWVMPPMGGNLSPVWRDHTLKKKILKPNYFYQSMKIMDVAERDLTLAINDAA
;
A
#
# COMPACT_ATOMS: atom_id res chain seq x y z
N MET A 1 3.46 -18.95 64.22
CA MET A 1 2.61 -17.96 64.88
C MET A 1 1.34 -17.78 64.06
N ASN A 2 0.20 -18.14 64.65
CA ASN A 2 -1.22 -17.81 64.41
C ASN A 2 -1.73 -17.18 63.08
N LEU A 3 -2.64 -17.94 62.40
CA LEU A 3 -4.02 -17.62 61.88
C LEU A 3 -4.27 -16.41 60.92
N PRO A 4 -5.39 -16.36 60.12
CA PRO A 4 -5.81 -17.21 59.00
C PRO A 4 -6.37 -16.42 57.76
N ILE A 5 -6.96 -17.18 56.83
CA ILE A 5 -7.60 -16.90 55.52
C ILE A 5 -8.91 -16.05 55.60
N GLY A 6 -9.17 -15.22 54.56
CA GLY A 6 -10.50 -15.08 53.93
C GLY A 6 -11.32 -13.79 54.13
N GLY A 7 -11.87 -13.23 53.03
CA GLY A 7 -13.11 -12.44 53.06
C GLY A 7 -13.18 -11.16 52.20
N ALA A 8 -13.84 -11.28 51.05
CA ALA A 8 -14.28 -10.29 50.05
C ALA A 8 -14.70 -8.86 50.50
N GLN A 9 -14.46 -7.86 49.61
CA GLN A 9 -15.54 -7.01 49.09
C GLN A 9 -15.18 -6.38 47.72
N LEU A 10 -16.09 -6.58 46.75
CA LEU A 10 -16.13 -6.02 45.40
C LEU A 10 -16.56 -4.53 45.39
N ALA A 11 -16.30 -3.89 44.24
CA ALA A 11 -16.86 -2.64 43.71
C ALA A 11 -16.02 -1.35 43.89
N GLY A 12 -15.44 -0.90 42.78
CA GLY A 12 -14.78 0.39 42.63
C GLY A 12 -14.22 0.53 41.21
N GLU A 13 -15.06 0.96 40.27
CA GLU A 13 -14.67 1.36 38.90
C GLU A 13 -13.58 2.45 38.97
N ARG A 14 -12.44 2.21 38.31
CA ARG A 14 -11.38 3.22 38.18
C ARG A 14 -11.77 4.25 37.12
N ILE A 15 -12.35 5.37 37.55
CA ILE A 15 -12.47 6.59 36.75
C ILE A 15 -11.07 7.21 36.68
N GLY A 16 -10.41 7.09 35.52
CA GLY A 16 -9.08 7.67 35.28
C GLY A 16 -9.12 8.65 34.12
N LEU A 17 -8.50 9.83 34.29
CA LEU A 17 -8.10 10.65 33.15
C LEU A 17 -7.00 9.89 32.40
N ASN A 18 -7.21 9.58 31.12
CA ASN A 18 -6.11 9.09 30.30
C ASN A 18 -5.08 10.22 30.06
N ARG A 19 -3.90 9.90 29.51
CA ARG A 19 -2.85 10.87 29.16
C ARG A 19 -3.32 12.01 28.22
N ASP A 20 -4.53 11.91 27.68
CA ASP A 20 -5.14 12.81 26.71
C ASP A 20 -6.29 13.67 27.27
N GLY A 21 -6.57 13.64 28.58
CA GLY A 21 -7.55 14.52 29.22
C GLY A 21 -9.03 14.14 29.02
N LEU A 22 -9.34 12.90 28.66
CA LEU A 22 -10.71 12.36 28.58
C LEU A 22 -11.05 11.50 29.80
N LEU A 23 -12.32 11.51 30.23
CA LEU A 23 -12.83 10.57 31.24
C LEU A 23 -13.10 9.22 30.57
N CYS A 24 -12.48 8.15 31.08
CA CYS A 24 -12.62 6.79 30.56
C CYS A 24 -13.19 5.87 31.65
N ASP A 25 -14.34 5.24 31.37
CA ASP A 25 -14.98 4.23 32.22
C ASP A 25 -15.39 3.01 31.39
N ALA A 26 -15.41 1.81 31.99
CA ALA A 26 -15.77 0.56 31.31
C ALA A 26 -16.90 -0.21 32.04
N PRO A 27 -18.15 0.32 32.04
CA PRO A 27 -19.23 -0.20 32.88
C PRO A 27 -19.79 -1.57 32.45
N SER A 28 -19.44 -2.08 31.26
CA SER A 28 -20.05 -3.31 30.71
C SER A 28 -19.30 -3.89 29.50
N GLY A 29 -17.96 -3.87 29.50
CA GLY A 29 -17.15 -4.34 28.36
C GLY A 29 -17.05 -3.38 27.16
N LEU A 30 -17.76 -2.24 27.22
CA LEU A 30 -17.64 -1.13 26.28
C LEU A 30 -16.80 -0.01 26.92
N ALA A 31 -15.88 0.56 26.15
CA ALA A 31 -15.12 1.74 26.55
C ALA A 31 -15.98 2.99 26.36
N ARG A 32 -16.15 3.77 27.43
CA ARG A 32 -16.86 5.05 27.40
C ARG A 32 -15.86 6.21 27.46
N PHE A 33 -15.88 7.08 26.46
CA PHE A 33 -15.07 8.30 26.40
C PHE A 33 -15.98 9.52 26.50
N ARG A 34 -15.65 10.49 27.36
CA ARG A 34 -16.40 11.74 27.53
C ARG A 34 -15.51 12.97 27.55
N ARG A 35 -16.00 14.07 26.97
CA ARG A 35 -15.38 15.40 27.16
C ARG A 35 -15.64 15.91 28.59
N PRO A 36 -14.62 16.39 29.32
CA PRO A 36 -14.82 16.98 30.63
C PRO A 36 -15.70 18.23 30.57
N GLY A 37 -16.64 18.37 31.52
CA GLY A 37 -17.43 19.58 31.71
C GLY A 37 -18.55 19.83 30.70
N VAL A 38 -18.89 18.85 29.84
CA VAL A 38 -20.03 18.95 28.91
C VAL A 38 -20.92 17.72 29.09
N GLU A 39 -22.19 17.95 29.44
CA GLU A 39 -23.18 16.86 29.55
C GLU A 39 -23.71 16.46 28.18
N CYS A 40 -23.95 15.17 28.00
CA CYS A 40 -24.59 14.62 26.80
C CYS A 40 -26.08 14.94 26.83
N GLU A 41 -26.57 15.65 25.81
CA GLU A 41 -28.00 15.97 25.65
C GLU A 41 -28.74 14.83 24.94
N HIS A 42 -28.12 14.28 23.90
CA HIS A 42 -28.72 13.26 23.04
C HIS A 42 -27.73 12.14 22.75
N ARG A 43 -28.15 10.88 22.94
CA ARG A 43 -27.35 9.70 22.61
C ARG A 43 -27.99 8.94 21.45
N LEU A 44 -27.17 8.57 20.47
CA LEU A 44 -27.52 7.73 19.34
C LEU A 44 -26.81 6.40 19.48
N THR A 45 -27.52 5.30 19.33
CA THR A 45 -26.99 3.93 19.43
C THR A 45 -26.99 3.26 18.07
N PHE A 46 -25.99 2.42 17.82
CA PHE A 46 -25.93 1.49 16.71
C PHE A 46 -25.73 0.08 17.28
N GLY A 47 -26.73 -0.77 17.12
CA GLY A 47 -26.76 -2.07 17.80
C GLY A 47 -26.68 -1.92 19.33
N ASP A 48 -26.18 -2.98 19.99
CA ASP A 48 -26.04 -3.04 21.44
C ASP A 48 -24.64 -2.63 21.94
N ASP A 49 -23.68 -2.44 21.03
CA ASP A 49 -22.26 -2.25 21.34
C ASP A 49 -21.72 -0.86 21.04
N ARG A 50 -22.39 -0.04 20.22
CA ARG A 50 -21.90 1.31 19.84
C ARG A 50 -22.92 2.40 20.15
N ALA A 51 -22.42 3.52 20.66
CA ALA A 51 -23.19 4.74 20.83
C ALA A 51 -22.31 5.99 20.74
N ILE A 52 -22.90 7.09 20.31
CA ILE A 52 -22.30 8.43 20.36
C ILE A 52 -23.24 9.36 21.12
N GLY A 53 -22.68 10.28 21.90
CA GLY A 53 -23.42 11.33 22.58
C GLY A 53 -23.09 12.70 22.03
N LEU A 54 -24.11 13.54 21.93
CA LEU A 54 -24.08 14.88 21.36
C LEU A 54 -24.58 15.92 22.36
N ALA A 55 -23.99 17.11 22.30
CA ALA A 55 -24.51 18.32 22.93
C ALA A 55 -24.36 19.51 21.97
N GLY A 56 -25.43 20.24 21.71
CA GLY A 56 -25.44 21.34 20.73
C GLY A 56 -24.98 20.91 19.32
N GLY A 57 -25.27 19.67 18.92
CA GLY A 57 -24.84 19.09 17.64
C GLY A 57 -23.35 18.74 17.56
N ARG A 58 -22.62 18.73 18.68
CA ARG A 58 -21.19 18.39 18.74
C ARG A 58 -20.96 17.07 19.47
N LEU A 59 -19.97 16.30 19.04
CA LEU A 59 -19.60 15.02 19.67
C LEU A 59 -19.00 15.27 21.06
N VAL A 60 -19.63 14.72 22.09
CA VAL A 60 -19.25 14.88 23.51
C VAL A 60 -19.08 13.57 24.26
N GLU A 61 -19.56 12.46 23.69
CA GLU A 61 -19.42 11.13 24.27
C GLU A 61 -19.32 10.03 23.20
N ILE A 62 -18.60 8.96 23.50
CA ILE A 62 -18.53 7.72 22.72
C ILE A 62 -18.68 6.54 23.68
N LEU A 63 -19.50 5.55 23.33
CA LEU A 63 -19.48 4.21 23.90
C LEU A 63 -19.23 3.24 22.76
N ALA A 64 -18.18 2.43 22.85
CA ALA A 64 -17.89 1.43 21.81
C ALA A 64 -17.01 0.31 22.39
N PRO A 65 -17.00 -0.89 21.79
CA PRO A 65 -16.01 -1.89 22.17
C PRO A 65 -14.61 -1.40 21.76
N ALA A 66 -13.59 -1.76 22.54
CA ALA A 66 -12.20 -1.41 22.23
C ALA A 66 -11.74 -1.95 20.86
N THR A 67 -12.38 -3.03 20.40
CA THR A 67 -12.15 -3.70 19.12
C THR A 67 -12.72 -2.97 17.90
N TRP A 68 -13.49 -1.89 18.08
CA TRP A 68 -14.06 -1.14 16.97
C TRP A 68 -12.98 -0.37 16.21
N SER A 69 -12.77 -0.72 14.94
CA SER A 69 -11.70 -0.14 14.11
C SER A 69 -11.81 1.38 13.93
N GLY A 70 -13.01 1.96 14.05
CA GLY A 70 -13.26 3.40 13.95
C GLY A 70 -13.04 4.19 15.25
N LEU A 71 -12.77 3.51 16.37
CA LEU A 71 -12.73 4.14 17.69
C LEU A 71 -11.64 5.22 17.81
N GLY A 72 -10.43 4.92 17.32
CA GLY A 72 -9.29 5.85 17.40
C GLY A 72 -9.54 7.15 16.63
N ALA A 73 -10.19 7.08 15.47
CA ALA A 73 -10.59 8.28 14.72
C ALA A 73 -11.60 9.09 15.53
N LEU A 74 -12.69 8.46 15.98
CA LEU A 74 -13.73 9.13 16.76
C LEU A 74 -13.20 9.78 18.05
N VAL A 75 -12.28 9.15 18.77
CA VAL A 75 -11.67 9.72 19.97
C VAL A 75 -10.94 11.03 19.67
N ARG A 76 -10.28 11.18 18.51
CA ARG A 76 -9.65 12.45 18.10
C ARG A 76 -10.68 13.55 17.86
N LEU A 77 -11.83 13.20 17.30
CA LEU A 77 -12.90 14.14 16.96
C LEU A 77 -13.71 14.53 18.19
N LEU A 78 -13.85 13.61 19.13
CA LEU A 78 -14.37 13.88 20.45
C LEU A 78 -13.51 14.96 21.14
N ARG A 79 -12.17 14.94 21.00
CA ARG A 79 -11.30 16.00 21.56
C ARG A 79 -11.55 17.37 20.93
N SER A 80 -11.69 17.43 19.61
CA SER A 80 -11.97 18.70 18.90
C SER A 80 -13.39 19.22 19.12
N GLY A 81 -14.24 18.44 19.79
CA GLY A 81 -15.66 18.71 19.90
C GLY A 81 -16.28 18.79 18.51
N PHE A 82 -15.99 17.82 17.65
CA PHE A 82 -16.40 17.84 16.25
C PHE A 82 -17.91 18.10 16.09
N ALA A 83 -18.28 19.04 15.22
CA ALA A 83 -19.67 19.28 14.88
C ALA A 83 -20.18 18.17 13.96
N VAL A 84 -21.25 17.50 14.34
CA VAL A 84 -21.78 16.35 13.61
C VAL A 84 -22.97 16.78 12.76
N GLU A 85 -22.79 16.78 11.45
CA GLU A 85 -23.83 17.13 10.49
C GLU A 85 -24.93 16.05 10.45
N PRO A 86 -26.20 16.42 10.15
CA PRO A 86 -27.33 15.48 10.16
C PRO A 86 -27.12 14.21 9.33
N TRP A 87 -26.48 14.30 8.16
CA TRP A 87 -26.20 13.13 7.31
C TRP A 87 -25.21 12.15 7.96
N ARG A 88 -24.28 12.63 8.80
CA ARG A 88 -23.36 11.77 9.56
C ARG A 88 -24.07 11.04 10.69
N LEU A 89 -25.15 11.62 11.23
CA LEU A 89 -26.01 10.95 12.19
C LEU A 89 -26.75 9.78 11.54
N ALA A 90 -27.31 10.00 10.35
CA ALA A 90 -27.93 8.93 9.56
C ALA A 90 -26.91 7.85 9.17
N LEU A 91 -25.70 8.23 8.76
CA LEU A 91 -24.61 7.30 8.50
C LEU A 91 -24.31 6.42 9.73
N PHE A 92 -24.20 7.02 10.91
CA PHE A 92 -23.97 6.29 12.15
C PHE A 92 -25.12 5.32 12.47
N GLN A 93 -26.37 5.72 12.23
CA GLN A 93 -27.52 4.82 12.43
C GLN A 93 -27.54 3.63 11.46
N GLN A 94 -26.94 3.75 10.29
CA GLN A 94 -26.93 2.70 9.26
C GLN A 94 -25.77 1.74 9.35
N CYS A 95 -24.55 2.24 9.59
CA CYS A 95 -23.34 1.42 9.58
C CYS A 95 -22.53 1.51 10.88
N GLY A 96 -22.98 2.32 11.83
CA GLY A 96 -22.33 2.52 13.12
C GLY A 96 -21.02 3.29 13.02
N ASN A 97 -20.80 4.06 11.95
CA ASN A 97 -19.63 4.93 11.76
C ASN A 97 -20.07 6.38 11.52
N LEU A 98 -19.29 7.35 12.05
CA LEU A 98 -19.48 8.79 11.77
C LEU A 98 -18.71 9.26 10.52
N TYR A 99 -17.93 8.34 9.94
CA TYR A 99 -17.08 8.58 8.79
C TYR A 99 -17.33 7.49 7.78
N VAL A 100 -17.24 7.91 6.54
CA VAL A 100 -17.16 7.01 5.40
C VAL A 100 -15.68 6.58 5.28
N GLU A 101 -15.16 5.92 6.31
CA GLU A 101 -13.96 5.12 6.12
C GLU A 101 -14.37 3.90 5.30
N PRO A 102 -13.50 3.40 4.41
CA PRO A 102 -13.79 2.23 3.63
C PRO A 102 -14.07 1.11 4.61
N THR A 103 -15.35 0.74 4.69
CA THR A 103 -15.80 -0.49 5.30
C THR A 103 -14.85 -1.56 4.76
N PRO A 104 -14.16 -2.35 5.62
CA PRO A 104 -13.61 -3.61 5.16
C PRO A 104 -14.75 -4.24 4.39
N ILE A 105 -14.52 -4.49 3.09
CA ILE A 105 -15.51 -4.99 2.15
C ILE A 105 -16.39 -5.98 2.91
N ALA A 106 -17.72 -5.75 2.91
CA ALA A 106 -18.68 -6.67 3.52
C ALA A 106 -18.20 -8.10 3.27
N GLU A 107 -17.93 -8.82 4.36
CA GLU A 107 -17.09 -10.01 4.36
C GLU A 107 -17.44 -10.94 3.19
N ARG A 108 -16.56 -10.97 2.18
CA ARG A 108 -16.88 -11.56 0.88
C ARG A 108 -16.81 -13.07 0.97
N SER A 109 -17.91 -13.74 0.65
CA SER A 109 -17.97 -15.21 0.54
C SER A 109 -16.88 -15.77 -0.39
N ASP A 110 -16.47 -15.03 -1.41
CA ASP A 110 -15.46 -15.45 -2.36
C ASP A 110 -14.02 -15.04 -1.96
N GLU A 111 -13.82 -14.36 -0.82
CA GLU A 111 -12.49 -13.96 -0.35
C GLU A 111 -11.61 -15.19 -0.08
N PRO A 112 -10.41 -15.29 -0.69
CA PRO A 112 -9.50 -16.40 -0.42
C PRO A 112 -8.96 -16.29 1.02
N ILE A 113 -9.40 -17.18 1.90
CA ILE A 113 -8.93 -17.26 3.28
C ILE A 113 -7.64 -18.07 3.35
N CYS A 114 -7.54 -19.17 2.59
CA CYS A 114 -6.32 -19.97 2.51
C CYS A 114 -5.58 -19.76 1.18
N ALA A 115 -4.52 -18.96 1.18
CA ALA A 115 -3.66 -18.77 0.00
C ALA A 115 -2.96 -20.06 -0.47
N CYS A 116 -2.79 -21.03 0.43
CA CYS A 116 -2.09 -22.29 0.14
C CYS A 116 -2.98 -23.31 -0.60
N THR A 117 -4.29 -23.34 -0.32
CA THR A 117 -5.25 -24.30 -0.93
C THR A 117 -6.30 -23.65 -1.81
N GLY A 118 -6.47 -22.33 -1.75
CA GLY A 118 -7.50 -21.61 -2.48
C GLY A 118 -8.84 -21.48 -1.81
N VAL A 119 -9.00 -22.07 -0.63
CA VAL A 119 -10.26 -22.07 0.10
C VAL A 119 -10.68 -20.65 0.45
N THR A 120 -11.95 -20.35 0.14
CA THR A 120 -12.60 -19.05 0.31
C THR A 120 -13.37 -18.96 1.63
N ARG A 121 -13.78 -17.74 1.99
CA ARG A 121 -14.53 -17.47 3.23
C ARG A 121 -15.86 -18.18 3.24
N GLY A 122 -16.56 -18.19 2.12
CA GLY A 122 -17.86 -18.82 1.90
C GLY A 122 -17.80 -20.33 2.04
N GLU A 123 -16.73 -20.96 1.54
CA GLU A 123 -16.50 -22.38 1.76
C GLU A 123 -16.28 -22.70 3.24
N ILE A 124 -15.61 -21.83 4.00
CA ILE A 124 -15.43 -22.01 5.45
C ILE A 124 -16.73 -21.73 6.21
N VAL A 125 -17.43 -20.64 5.90
CA VAL A 125 -18.74 -20.27 6.48
C VAL A 125 -19.78 -21.35 6.21
N GLY A 126 -19.81 -21.95 5.02
CA GLY A 126 -20.73 -23.05 4.71
C GLY A 126 -20.46 -24.32 5.52
N LEU A 127 -19.26 -24.48 6.07
CA LEU A 127 -18.88 -25.61 6.90
C LEU A 127 -19.14 -25.38 8.40
N THR A 128 -19.40 -24.15 8.86
CA THR A 128 -19.61 -23.86 10.31
C THR A 128 -20.87 -24.51 10.88
N GLY A 129 -21.86 -24.82 10.04
CA GLY A 129 -23.05 -25.57 10.45
C GLY A 129 -22.83 -27.07 10.66
N THR A 130 -21.70 -27.63 10.20
CA THR A 130 -21.41 -29.07 10.24
C THR A 130 -20.06 -29.43 10.87
N CYS A 131 -19.13 -28.48 10.96
CA CYS A 131 -17.81 -28.63 11.56
C CYS A 131 -17.75 -27.77 12.83
N ALA A 132 -17.42 -28.39 13.96
CA ALA A 132 -17.42 -27.73 15.26
C ALA A 132 -16.10 -27.01 15.59
N ASN A 133 -15.03 -27.27 14.84
CA ASN A 133 -13.70 -26.70 15.12
C ASN A 133 -12.83 -26.64 13.85
N ARG A 134 -11.73 -25.89 13.93
CA ARG A 134 -10.75 -25.73 12.83
C ARG A 134 -10.21 -27.04 12.27
N THR A 135 -10.05 -28.07 13.11
CA THR A 135 -9.50 -29.37 12.66
C THR A 135 -10.46 -30.07 11.70
N GLU A 136 -11.77 -29.98 11.97
CA GLU A 136 -12.81 -30.52 11.10
C GLU A 136 -12.93 -29.74 9.80
N ILE A 137 -12.87 -28.40 9.85
CA ILE A 137 -12.84 -27.55 8.65
C ILE A 137 -11.62 -27.88 7.78
N GLY A 138 -10.44 -28.00 8.37
CA GLY A 138 -9.24 -28.40 7.64
C GLY A 138 -9.34 -29.81 7.05
N ARG A 139 -10.10 -30.73 7.66
CA ARG A 139 -10.40 -32.06 7.07
C ARG A 139 -11.35 -31.96 5.89
N ALA A 140 -12.35 -31.08 5.95
CA ALA A 140 -13.33 -30.91 4.91
C ALA A 140 -12.80 -30.20 3.66
N CYS A 141 -12.03 -29.10 3.81
CA CYS A 141 -11.61 -28.25 2.68
C CYS A 141 -10.10 -28.09 2.51
N GLY A 142 -9.29 -28.64 3.41
CA GLY A 142 -7.83 -28.53 3.35
C GLY A 142 -7.25 -27.18 3.83
N ALA A 143 -8.09 -26.20 4.18
CA ALA A 143 -7.64 -24.94 4.76
C ALA A 143 -6.92 -25.18 6.10
N GLY A 144 -5.89 -24.39 6.39
CA GLY A 144 -5.09 -24.52 7.61
C GLY A 144 -4.09 -25.68 7.64
N LYS A 145 -4.13 -26.61 6.67
CA LYS A 145 -3.27 -27.81 6.67
C LYS A 145 -1.93 -27.69 5.97
N VAL A 146 -1.77 -26.70 5.08
CA VAL A 146 -0.57 -26.59 4.24
C VAL A 146 0.53 -25.74 4.89
N CYS A 147 0.17 -24.53 5.28
CA CYS A 147 1.09 -23.55 5.85
C CYS A 147 0.63 -23.02 7.21
N GLY A 148 -0.54 -23.46 7.70
CA GLY A 148 -1.15 -22.96 8.94
C GLY A 148 -1.65 -21.51 8.91
N GLY A 149 -1.19 -20.69 7.96
CA GLY A 149 -1.34 -19.24 8.00
C GLY A 149 -2.75 -18.66 7.88
N CYS A 150 -3.76 -19.47 7.54
CA CYS A 150 -5.16 -19.04 7.52
C CYS A 150 -5.93 -19.50 8.77
N GLY A 151 -5.28 -20.22 9.70
CA GLY A 151 -5.88 -20.76 10.92
C GLY A 151 -6.63 -19.72 11.76
N PRO A 152 -6.01 -18.58 12.12
CA PRO A 152 -6.70 -17.58 12.93
C PRO A 152 -7.93 -16.95 12.26
N LEU A 153 -7.90 -16.78 10.93
CA LEU A 153 -9.07 -16.31 10.19
C LEU A 153 -10.17 -17.37 10.16
N ILE A 154 -9.82 -18.66 10.07
CA ILE A 154 -10.80 -19.76 10.18
C ILE A 154 -11.43 -19.75 11.58
N ASP A 155 -10.61 -19.62 12.63
CA ASP A 155 -11.03 -19.55 14.03
C ASP A 155 -11.99 -18.35 14.25
N GLU A 156 -11.65 -17.17 13.70
CA GLU A 156 -12.51 -15.97 13.71
C GLU A 156 -13.84 -16.20 12.96
N ILE A 157 -13.82 -16.89 11.81
CA ILE A 157 -15.02 -17.20 11.02
C ILE A 157 -15.96 -18.17 11.76
N ILE A 158 -15.42 -19.10 12.57
CA ILE A 158 -16.21 -20.06 13.32
C ILE A 158 -16.64 -19.56 14.71
N GLY A 159 -16.30 -18.30 15.04
CA GLY A 159 -16.63 -17.69 16.33
C GLY A 159 -15.73 -18.13 17.48
N GLU A 160 -14.65 -18.86 17.20
CA GLU A 160 -13.59 -19.16 18.17
C GLU A 160 -12.58 -18.00 18.14
N GLY A 161 -12.82 -16.96 18.94
CA GLY A 161 -11.95 -15.78 19.01
C GLY A 161 -10.50 -16.15 19.34
N SER A 162 -9.64 -16.24 18.32
CA SER A 162 -8.22 -16.62 18.46
C SER A 162 -7.24 -15.45 18.44
N MET A 163 -7.75 -14.24 18.15
CA MET A 163 -7.01 -12.99 18.04
C MET A 163 -7.38 -12.05 19.19
N ALA A 164 -6.39 -11.62 19.97
CA ALA A 164 -6.52 -10.61 21.01
C ALA A 164 -5.89 -9.30 20.55
N ASP A 165 -6.41 -8.17 21.04
CA ASP A 165 -5.79 -6.89 20.77
C ASP A 165 -4.41 -6.85 21.45
N ALA A 166 -3.47 -6.12 20.85
CA ALA A 166 -2.13 -5.97 21.39
C ALA A 166 -1.57 -4.59 21.08
N GLU A 167 -0.80 -4.08 22.02
CA GLU A 167 -0.04 -2.85 21.88
C GLU A 167 1.40 -3.16 21.51
N LEU A 168 1.98 -2.33 20.64
CA LEU A 168 3.41 -2.34 20.39
C LEU A 168 4.09 -1.58 21.53
N VAL A 169 4.94 -2.26 22.31
CA VAL A 169 5.58 -1.70 23.51
C VAL A 169 7.04 -1.31 23.27
N GLY A 170 7.66 -1.78 22.18
CA GLY A 170 9.03 -1.42 21.85
C GLY A 170 9.45 -1.84 20.45
N VAL A 171 10.33 -1.04 19.86
CA VAL A 171 10.99 -1.32 18.59
C VAL A 171 12.49 -1.07 18.76
N ASP A 172 13.30 -2.08 18.48
CA ASP A 172 14.76 -1.98 18.53
C ASP A 172 15.35 -2.34 17.16
N ASP A 173 16.22 -1.49 16.62
CA ASP A 173 16.93 -1.77 15.37
C ASP A 173 18.15 -2.65 15.64
N LEU A 174 18.21 -3.82 14.99
CA LEU A 174 19.31 -4.78 15.12
C LEU A 174 20.31 -4.68 13.95
N GLY A 175 20.05 -3.79 12.99
CA GLY A 175 20.77 -3.65 11.73
C GLY A 175 20.47 -4.76 10.72
N ASP A 176 21.12 -4.69 9.56
CA ASP A 176 20.93 -5.64 8.44
C ASP A 176 19.46 -5.77 7.95
N ASP A 177 18.72 -4.65 8.00
CA ASP A 177 17.29 -4.56 7.75
C ASP A 177 16.44 -5.42 8.70
N VAL A 178 16.91 -5.70 9.91
CA VAL A 178 16.18 -6.47 10.93
C VAL A 178 15.82 -5.57 12.11
N LYS A 179 14.53 -5.52 12.44
CA LYS A 179 14.03 -4.86 13.64
C LYS A 179 13.38 -5.87 14.57
N ARG A 180 13.55 -5.66 15.87
CA ARG A 180 12.86 -6.33 16.95
C ARG A 180 11.59 -5.55 17.27
N PHE A 181 10.45 -6.24 17.37
CA PHE A 181 9.18 -5.68 17.79
C PHE A 181 8.68 -6.44 19.01
N ARG A 182 8.28 -5.71 20.06
CA ARG A 182 7.73 -6.26 21.29
C ARG A 182 6.26 -5.89 21.41
N PHE A 183 5.40 -6.88 21.63
CA PHE A 183 3.96 -6.70 21.74
C PHE A 183 3.44 -7.16 23.09
N ARG A 184 2.43 -6.46 23.62
CA ARG A 184 1.72 -6.84 24.84
C ARG A 184 0.24 -7.04 24.55
N TYR A 185 -0.33 -8.15 24.98
CA TYR A 185 -1.78 -8.40 24.85
C TYR A 185 -2.60 -7.41 25.69
N VAL A 186 -3.76 -7.04 25.18
CA VAL A 186 -4.75 -6.17 25.84
C VAL A 186 -6.13 -6.86 25.83
N PRO A 187 -6.74 -7.20 27.00
CA PRO A 187 -6.15 -7.12 28.34
C PRO A 187 -4.93 -8.05 28.47
N GLU A 188 -4.09 -7.80 29.48
CA GLU A 188 -2.88 -8.60 29.71
C GLU A 188 -3.25 -10.08 29.97
N VAL A 189 -2.72 -10.97 29.13
CA VAL A 189 -2.89 -12.41 29.25
C VAL A 189 -1.50 -13.03 29.44
N LEU A 190 -1.32 -13.78 30.53
CA LEU A 190 -0.17 -14.67 30.69
C LEU A 190 -0.34 -15.85 29.74
N VAL A 191 0.49 -15.89 28.71
CA VAL A 191 0.46 -16.98 27.72
C VAL A 191 1.72 -17.81 27.86
N ALA A 192 1.56 -19.12 28.05
CA ALA A 192 2.67 -20.05 27.96
C ALA A 192 3.01 -20.25 26.48
N ASP A 193 4.22 -19.87 26.07
CA ASP A 193 4.74 -20.15 24.74
C ASP A 193 5.72 -21.32 24.78
N ASP A 194 5.45 -22.35 23.96
CA ASP A 194 6.44 -23.39 23.72
C ASP A 194 7.52 -22.83 22.77
N PRO A 195 8.79 -23.20 22.97
CA PRO A 195 9.89 -22.79 22.09
C PRO A 195 9.60 -23.05 20.60
N GLY A 196 9.82 -22.04 19.78
CA GLY A 196 9.53 -22.11 18.35
C GLY A 196 8.04 -22.02 17.99
N SER A 197 7.19 -21.57 18.92
CA SER A 197 5.85 -21.10 18.60
C SER A 197 5.89 -19.83 17.75
N PHE A 198 4.81 -19.56 17.04
CA PHE A 198 4.63 -18.35 16.24
C PHE A 198 3.28 -17.69 16.57
N VAL A 199 3.21 -16.38 16.35
CA VAL A 199 1.98 -15.59 16.46
C VAL A 199 1.64 -14.98 15.12
N HIS A 200 0.35 -14.81 14.85
CA HIS A 200 -0.10 -13.97 13.76
C HIS A 200 -0.19 -12.54 14.23
N VAL A 201 0.57 -11.65 13.62
CA VAL A 201 0.46 -10.20 13.83
C VAL A 201 -0.41 -9.63 12.73
N GLN A 202 -1.47 -8.94 13.13
CA GLN A 202 -2.44 -8.33 12.23
C GLN A 202 -2.57 -6.85 12.53
N CYS A 203 -2.58 -6.05 11.47
CA CYS A 203 -2.91 -4.63 11.54
C CYS A 203 -3.61 -4.19 10.26
N THR A 204 -4.22 -3.01 10.30
CA THR A 204 -4.83 -2.40 9.13
C THR A 204 -3.78 -1.55 8.41
N ILE A 205 -3.47 -1.91 7.17
CA ILE A 205 -2.54 -1.18 6.30
C ILE A 205 -3.34 -0.64 5.13
N GLY A 206 -3.50 0.69 5.05
CA GLY A 206 -4.47 1.32 4.15
C GLY A 206 -5.89 0.88 4.52
N ASN A 207 -6.60 0.25 3.58
CA ASN A 207 -7.99 -0.22 3.79
C ASN A 207 -8.08 -1.75 3.91
N ARG A 208 -6.95 -2.42 4.13
CA ARG A 208 -6.88 -3.88 4.16
C ARG A 208 -6.36 -4.32 5.51
N ARG A 209 -7.09 -5.25 6.13
CA ARG A 209 -6.58 -5.99 7.27
C ARG A 209 -5.58 -7.01 6.75
N ILE A 210 -4.32 -6.87 7.12
CA ILE A 210 -3.24 -7.76 6.70
C ILE A 210 -2.76 -8.51 7.94
N SER A 211 -2.61 -9.83 7.84
CA SER A 211 -2.08 -10.68 8.90
C SER A 211 -0.86 -11.45 8.41
N ARG A 212 0.19 -11.53 9.22
CA ARG A 212 1.40 -12.31 8.92
C ARG A 212 1.86 -13.13 10.13
N PRO A 213 2.26 -14.39 9.94
CA PRO A 213 2.85 -15.18 11.01
C PRO A 213 4.30 -14.77 11.26
N TYR A 214 4.69 -14.70 12.52
CA TYR A 214 6.05 -14.46 12.97
C TYR A 214 6.40 -15.39 14.13
N THR A 215 7.55 -16.05 14.06
CA THR A 215 8.08 -16.83 15.18
C THR A 215 8.31 -15.93 16.37
N ILE A 216 7.90 -16.40 17.55
CA ILE A 216 8.21 -15.77 18.82
C ILE A 216 9.70 -16.03 19.07
N ALA A 217 10.48 -14.96 19.07
CA ALA A 217 11.92 -15.04 19.32
C ALA A 217 12.21 -15.13 20.81
N ALA A 218 11.40 -14.48 21.64
CA ALA A 218 11.44 -14.56 23.10
C ALA A 218 10.11 -14.10 23.68
N THR A 219 9.82 -14.53 24.91
CA THR A 219 8.79 -13.95 25.76
C THR A 219 9.47 -13.30 26.96
N THR A 220 9.18 -12.03 27.20
CA THR A 220 9.80 -11.27 28.29
C THR A 220 9.22 -11.68 29.64
N ARG A 221 9.88 -11.29 30.74
CA ARG A 221 9.38 -11.54 32.11
C ARG A 221 8.03 -10.88 32.38
N ASP A 222 7.72 -9.81 31.66
CA ASP A 222 6.46 -9.06 31.75
C ASP A 222 5.39 -9.61 30.79
N GLY A 223 5.61 -10.77 30.16
CA GLY A 223 4.66 -11.40 29.25
C GLY A 223 4.64 -10.83 27.82
N ASP A 224 5.52 -9.88 27.49
CA ASP A 224 5.59 -9.31 26.14
C ASP A 224 6.14 -10.34 25.13
N ILE A 225 5.49 -10.44 23.98
CA ILE A 225 5.88 -11.28 22.85
C ILE A 225 6.88 -10.53 21.97
N GLU A 226 8.08 -11.07 21.82
CA GLU A 226 9.12 -10.54 20.95
C GLU A 226 9.14 -11.26 19.60
N ILE A 227 9.13 -10.50 18.50
CA ILE A 227 9.37 -11.01 17.16
C ILE A 227 10.51 -10.26 16.48
N LEU A 228 11.25 -10.96 15.62
CA LEU A 228 12.29 -10.36 14.77
C LEU A 228 11.81 -10.35 13.32
N VAL A 229 11.77 -9.16 12.72
CA VAL A 229 11.24 -8.96 11.38
C VAL A 229 12.34 -8.41 10.50
N LYS A 230 12.71 -9.17 9.47
CA LYS A 230 13.53 -8.64 8.38
C LYS A 230 12.65 -7.90 7.38
N ARG A 231 13.07 -6.71 6.97
CA ARG A 231 12.43 -5.93 5.92
C ARG A 231 12.48 -6.71 4.61
N ASP A 232 11.32 -6.96 4.02
CA ASP A 232 11.23 -7.55 2.68
C ASP A 232 11.04 -6.40 1.68
N PRO A 233 11.97 -6.21 0.71
CA PRO A 233 11.86 -5.16 -0.30
C PRO A 233 10.53 -5.16 -1.05
N MET A 234 9.86 -6.32 -1.20
CA MET A 234 8.55 -6.45 -1.86
C MET A 234 7.39 -6.80 -0.90
N GLY A 235 7.68 -7.09 0.38
CA GLY A 235 6.68 -7.35 1.41
C GLY A 235 5.95 -6.11 1.95
N VAL A 236 4.61 -6.10 1.80
CA VAL A 236 3.73 -5.01 2.27
C VAL A 236 3.77 -4.85 3.80
N PHE A 237 3.67 -5.96 4.54
CA PHE A 237 3.54 -5.93 6.00
C PHE A 237 4.85 -5.65 6.73
N SER A 238 5.96 -6.29 6.31
CA SER A 238 7.26 -6.10 6.94
C SER A 238 7.82 -4.70 6.69
N ARG A 239 7.61 -4.11 5.50
CA ARG A 239 7.93 -2.69 5.28
C ARG A 239 7.11 -1.77 6.15
N TRP A 240 5.79 -1.98 6.19
CA TRP A 240 4.94 -1.14 7.04
C TRP A 240 5.33 -1.22 8.51
N LEU A 241 5.64 -2.41 9.03
CA LEU A 241 6.18 -2.56 10.39
C LEU A 241 7.48 -1.77 10.57
N HIS A 242 8.39 -1.82 9.61
CA HIS A 242 9.67 -1.12 9.71
C HIS A 242 9.55 0.39 9.63
N ASP A 243 8.64 0.88 8.78
CA ASP A 243 8.63 2.27 8.33
C ASP A 243 7.54 3.10 9.08
N HIS A 244 6.47 2.44 9.57
CA HIS A 244 5.27 3.13 10.09
C HIS A 244 4.80 2.64 11.47
N ALA A 245 5.20 1.44 11.92
CA ALA A 245 4.72 0.94 13.21
C ALA A 245 5.32 1.77 14.35
N THR A 246 4.44 2.34 15.15
CA THR A 246 4.76 3.07 16.37
C THR A 246 4.00 2.47 17.53
N THR A 247 4.34 2.85 18.76
CA THR A 247 3.62 2.42 19.97
C THR A 247 2.16 2.89 19.99
N ASP A 248 1.79 3.83 19.12
CA ASP A 248 0.43 4.34 18.96
C ASP A 248 -0.42 3.50 17.97
N CYS A 249 0.20 2.54 17.28
CA CYS A 249 -0.50 1.64 16.37
C CYS A 249 -1.18 0.49 17.11
N VAL A 250 -2.41 0.17 16.73
CA VAL A 250 -3.16 -0.96 17.28
C VAL A 250 -2.90 -2.21 16.46
N PHE A 251 -2.52 -3.29 17.15
CA PHE A 251 -2.32 -4.61 16.55
C PHE A 251 -3.32 -5.59 17.11
N ARG A 252 -3.49 -6.71 16.39
CA ARG A 252 -4.11 -7.92 16.92
C ARG A 252 -3.12 -9.06 16.79
N LEU A 253 -2.96 -9.82 17.86
CA LEU A 253 -2.09 -11.00 17.90
C LEU A 253 -2.93 -12.25 18.10
N SER A 254 -2.63 -13.33 17.38
CA SER A 254 -3.15 -14.63 17.78
C SER A 254 -2.53 -15.07 19.09
N LEU A 255 -3.17 -16.00 19.81
CA LEU A 255 -2.43 -16.79 20.81
C LEU A 255 -1.23 -17.52 20.15
N PRO A 256 -0.13 -17.80 20.88
CA PRO A 256 1.00 -18.60 20.40
C PRO A 256 0.53 -19.94 19.84
N GLN A 257 1.00 -20.27 18.64
CA GLN A 257 0.72 -21.53 17.97
C GLN A 257 2.02 -22.30 17.81
N CYS A 258 2.01 -23.55 18.26
CA CYS A 258 3.19 -24.41 18.19
C CYS A 258 3.20 -25.18 16.85
N SER A 259 4.36 -25.21 16.20
CA SER A 259 4.63 -26.11 15.08
C SER A 259 5.07 -27.49 15.59
N ARG A 260 5.15 -28.52 14.73
CA ARG A 260 5.67 -29.83 15.15
C ARG A 260 7.10 -29.66 15.67
N ARG A 261 7.31 -29.87 16.97
CA ARG A 261 8.63 -29.83 17.62
C ARG A 261 9.00 -31.20 18.20
N PRO A 262 10.29 -31.58 18.20
CA PRO A 262 10.76 -32.72 18.96
C PRO A 262 10.62 -32.46 20.45
N ASP A 263 10.46 -33.52 21.24
CA ASP A 263 10.47 -33.44 22.71
C ASP A 263 11.71 -32.70 23.23
N LYS A 264 11.59 -31.89 24.29
CA LYS A 264 12.71 -31.07 24.85
C LYS A 264 13.92 -31.93 25.26
N SER A 265 13.74 -33.22 25.55
CA SER A 265 14.83 -34.17 25.86
C SER A 265 15.70 -34.57 24.66
N LYS A 266 15.21 -34.37 23.43
CA LYS A 266 15.90 -34.73 22.18
C LYS A 266 16.87 -33.64 21.71
N GLY A 267 18.02 -34.05 21.22
CA GLY A 267 19.00 -33.16 20.59
C GLY A 267 18.56 -32.75 19.19
N VAL A 268 18.73 -31.47 18.85
CA VAL A 268 18.30 -30.89 17.58
C VAL A 268 19.42 -30.09 16.91
N VAL A 269 19.47 -30.15 15.58
CA VAL A 269 20.31 -29.28 14.75
C VAL A 269 19.41 -28.33 13.96
N PHE A 270 19.59 -27.02 14.13
CA PHE A 270 18.97 -26.02 13.27
C PHE A 270 19.88 -25.73 12.09
N ILE A 271 19.34 -25.81 10.87
CA ILE A 271 19.99 -25.37 9.64
C ILE A 271 19.17 -24.19 9.12
N ALA A 272 19.67 -22.98 9.39
CA ALA A 272 18.95 -21.74 9.15
C ALA A 272 19.63 -20.87 8.08
N ALA A 273 18.84 -20.09 7.34
CA ALA A 273 19.35 -19.05 6.44
C ALA A 273 18.71 -17.68 6.70
N GLY A 274 19.55 -16.63 6.82
CA GLY A 274 19.09 -15.25 7.03
C GLY A 274 18.20 -15.09 8.27
N ILE A 275 17.05 -14.43 8.14
CA ILE A 275 16.09 -14.26 9.25
C ILE A 275 15.47 -15.57 9.75
N GLY A 276 15.64 -16.69 9.01
CA GLY A 276 15.16 -18.01 9.43
C GLY A 276 15.82 -18.57 10.70
N ILE A 277 16.75 -17.84 11.33
CA ILE A 277 17.34 -18.22 12.62
C ILE A 277 16.41 -18.02 13.83
N THR A 278 15.32 -17.27 13.67
CA THR A 278 14.42 -16.91 14.78
C THR A 278 13.89 -18.10 15.59
N PRO A 279 13.52 -19.26 15.03
CA PRO A 279 13.09 -20.40 15.84
C PRO A 279 14.22 -20.99 16.68
N ALA A 280 15.46 -20.92 16.18
CA ALA A 280 16.62 -21.43 16.90
C ALA A 280 16.92 -20.58 18.14
N LEU A 281 16.69 -19.26 18.09
CA LEU A 281 16.88 -18.37 19.26
C LEU A 281 15.96 -18.74 20.42
N ALA A 282 14.67 -18.95 20.14
CA ALA A 282 13.70 -19.34 21.16
C ALA A 282 14.02 -20.71 21.79
N GLU A 283 14.60 -21.60 20.99
CA GLU A 283 14.94 -22.97 21.42
C GLU A 283 16.27 -23.03 22.19
N MET A 284 17.24 -22.18 21.83
CA MET A 284 18.50 -22.03 22.56
C MET A 284 18.27 -21.62 24.03
N SER A 285 17.30 -20.73 24.31
CA SER A 285 17.03 -20.28 25.68
C SER A 285 16.38 -21.34 26.56
N GLU A 286 15.86 -22.43 25.98
CA GLU A 286 14.88 -23.30 26.65
C GLU A 286 15.27 -24.79 26.72
N ARG A 287 16.01 -25.33 25.73
CA ARG A 287 16.42 -26.76 25.69
C ARG A 287 17.76 -27.06 26.36
N GLY A 288 18.58 -26.04 26.61
CA GLY A 288 19.91 -26.16 27.21
C GLY A 288 21.05 -26.40 26.19
N PRO A 289 22.31 -26.11 26.60
CA PRO A 289 23.46 -25.94 25.71
C PRO A 289 23.84 -27.19 24.90
N ASP A 290 23.70 -28.38 25.48
CA ASP A 290 24.12 -29.65 24.86
C ASP A 290 23.09 -30.23 23.88
N LYS A 291 21.89 -29.63 23.82
CA LYS A 291 20.75 -30.14 23.06
C LYS A 291 20.46 -29.35 21.79
N VAL A 292 21.04 -28.17 21.63
CA VAL A 292 20.80 -27.29 20.47
C VAL A 292 22.12 -26.95 19.79
N ARG A 293 22.23 -27.33 18.52
CA ARG A 293 23.29 -26.86 17.63
C ARG A 293 22.69 -26.10 16.46
N VAL A 294 23.33 -25.02 16.04
CA VAL A 294 22.80 -24.14 15.00
C VAL A 294 23.85 -23.91 13.93
N HIS A 295 23.50 -24.22 12.70
CA HIS A 295 24.21 -23.84 11.50
C HIS A 295 23.45 -22.72 10.83
N TRP A 296 24.05 -21.54 10.78
CA TRP A 296 23.42 -20.36 10.24
C TRP A 296 24.17 -19.81 9.04
N SER A 297 23.52 -19.88 7.88
CA SER A 297 24.03 -19.30 6.64
C SER A 297 23.53 -17.86 6.45
N LEU A 298 24.46 -16.91 6.28
CA LEU A 298 24.16 -15.53 5.93
C LEU A 298 25.18 -14.96 4.95
N ARG A 299 24.99 -13.70 4.53
CA ARG A 299 25.92 -12.96 3.67
C ARG A 299 26.61 -11.89 4.50
N GLY A 300 27.94 -11.80 4.42
CA GLY A 300 28.70 -10.71 5.04
C GLY A 300 28.67 -10.74 6.57
N ALA A 301 28.84 -11.93 7.16
CA ALA A 301 28.72 -12.17 8.60
C ALA A 301 29.66 -11.27 9.42
N ALA A 302 30.88 -11.01 8.92
CA ALA A 302 31.88 -10.21 9.61
C ALA A 302 31.49 -8.73 9.81
N ARG A 303 30.48 -8.23 9.09
CA ARG A 303 30.01 -6.83 9.17
C ARG A 303 28.58 -6.71 9.68
N SER A 304 27.94 -7.84 10.01
CA SER A 304 26.54 -7.89 10.40
C SER A 304 26.39 -7.64 11.90
N THR A 305 25.77 -6.52 12.26
CA THR A 305 25.41 -6.21 13.66
C THR A 305 24.38 -7.19 14.19
N PHE A 306 23.49 -7.68 13.30
CA PHE A 306 22.56 -8.73 13.63
C PHE A 306 23.30 -10.03 13.99
N ALA A 307 24.32 -10.41 13.24
CA ALA A 307 25.11 -11.61 13.53
C ALA A 307 25.85 -11.54 14.87
N ALA A 308 26.35 -10.35 15.24
CA ALA A 308 26.94 -10.13 16.55
C ALA A 308 25.93 -10.34 17.69
N ALA A 309 24.69 -9.84 17.53
CA ALA A 309 23.62 -10.04 18.51
C ALA A 309 23.23 -11.52 18.66
N ILE A 310 23.14 -12.26 17.55
CA ILE A 310 22.88 -13.71 17.56
C ILE A 310 24.02 -14.47 18.25
N ALA A 311 25.27 -14.16 17.95
CA ALA A 311 26.42 -14.80 18.56
C ALA A 311 26.46 -14.58 20.09
N ALA A 312 26.11 -13.38 20.55
CA ALA A 312 25.97 -13.07 21.97
C ALA A 312 24.85 -13.90 22.63
N ALA A 313 23.70 -14.03 21.96
CA ALA A 313 22.58 -14.85 22.45
C ALA A 313 22.95 -16.34 22.56
N ALA A 314 23.62 -16.88 21.53
CA ALA A 314 24.11 -18.27 21.54
C ALA A 314 25.14 -18.50 22.66
N ALA A 315 26.06 -17.56 22.86
CA ALA A 315 27.06 -17.62 23.93
C ALA A 315 26.40 -17.57 25.33
N ALA A 316 25.39 -16.72 25.52
CA ALA A 316 24.64 -16.63 26.77
C ALA A 316 23.87 -17.92 27.08
N ALA A 317 23.35 -18.59 26.05
CA ALA A 317 22.68 -19.88 26.16
C ALA A 317 23.65 -21.08 26.27
N GLY A 318 24.94 -20.87 26.00
CA GLY A 318 25.96 -21.94 25.92
C GLY A 318 25.81 -22.87 24.71
N CYS A 319 25.02 -22.50 23.71
CA CYS A 319 24.70 -23.34 22.56
C CYS A 319 25.76 -23.22 21.45
N GLY A 320 26.00 -24.32 20.73
CA GLY A 320 26.93 -24.33 19.59
C GLY A 320 26.35 -23.59 18.37
N LEU A 321 26.99 -22.49 17.96
CA LEU A 321 26.64 -21.73 16.75
C LEU A 321 27.76 -21.79 15.71
N ILE A 322 27.45 -22.34 14.54
CA ILE A 322 28.29 -22.33 13.34
C ILE A 322 27.75 -21.25 12.41
N VAL A 323 28.55 -20.22 12.16
CA VAL A 323 28.22 -19.15 11.23
C VAL A 323 28.89 -19.41 9.89
N HIS A 324 28.09 -19.59 8.83
CA HIS A 324 28.57 -19.78 7.47
C HIS A 324 28.34 -18.52 6.63
N ASP A 325 29.43 -17.80 6.33
CA ASP A 325 29.38 -16.64 5.46
C ASP A 325 29.45 -17.03 3.98
N THR A 326 28.31 -16.97 3.31
CA THR A 326 28.17 -17.31 1.90
C THR A 326 28.92 -16.36 0.95
N THR A 327 29.30 -15.17 1.41
CA THR A 327 30.13 -14.24 0.63
C THR A 327 31.58 -14.70 0.59
N ALA A 328 32.07 -15.29 1.69
CA ALA A 328 33.46 -15.72 1.82
C ALA A 328 33.69 -17.16 1.34
N ALA A 329 32.77 -18.07 1.68
CA ALA A 329 32.94 -19.51 1.48
C ALA A 329 32.00 -20.12 0.44
N GLY A 330 31.20 -19.30 -0.26
CA GLY A 330 30.16 -19.80 -1.16
C GLY A 330 29.01 -20.49 -0.41
N ARG A 331 28.08 -21.14 -1.13
CA ARG A 331 27.00 -21.91 -0.49
C ARG A 331 27.49 -23.30 -0.09
N VAL A 332 27.04 -23.78 1.06
CA VAL A 332 27.27 -25.17 1.47
C VAL A 332 26.56 -26.11 0.49
N THR A 333 27.30 -27.08 -0.04
CA THR A 333 26.80 -28.10 -0.96
C THR A 333 26.83 -29.51 -0.36
N ASP A 334 27.72 -29.77 0.60
CA ASP A 334 27.84 -31.07 1.28
C ASP A 334 27.20 -31.03 2.67
N TRP A 335 25.87 -31.15 2.71
CA TRP A 335 25.15 -31.23 3.98
C TRP A 335 25.26 -32.63 4.63
N ILE A 336 25.59 -33.67 3.84
CA ILE A 336 25.71 -35.05 4.31
C ILE A 336 26.96 -35.21 5.15
N GLY A 337 28.10 -34.70 4.68
CA GLY A 337 29.36 -34.73 5.41
C GLY A 337 29.33 -33.90 6.70
N LEU A 338 28.58 -32.79 6.70
CA LEU A 338 28.43 -31.92 7.87
C LEU A 338 27.44 -32.48 8.92
N TYR A 339 26.37 -33.14 8.47
CA TYR A 339 25.29 -33.63 9.33
C TYR A 339 24.87 -35.06 8.96
N PRO A 340 25.71 -36.08 9.24
CA PRO A 340 25.32 -37.48 9.08
C PRO A 340 24.11 -37.85 9.96
N ILE A 341 23.40 -38.93 9.64
CA ILE A 341 22.11 -39.31 10.27
C ILE A 341 22.13 -39.40 11.81
N ASP A 342 23.28 -39.74 12.41
CA ASP A 342 23.42 -39.91 13.87
C ASP A 342 23.81 -38.60 14.59
N THR A 343 23.83 -37.47 13.87
CA THR A 343 24.28 -36.20 14.44
C THR A 343 23.30 -35.67 15.50
N ALA A 344 22.00 -35.89 15.34
CA ALA A 344 20.99 -35.46 16.29
C ALA A 344 19.71 -36.29 16.14
N ASP A 345 18.77 -36.14 17.07
CA ASP A 345 17.48 -36.82 16.96
C ASP A 345 16.59 -36.21 15.86
N ALA A 346 16.78 -34.92 15.55
CA ALA A 346 16.07 -34.21 14.49
C ALA A 346 16.88 -33.03 13.90
N VAL A 347 16.59 -32.70 12.65
CA VAL A 347 17.08 -31.48 11.98
C VAL A 347 15.91 -30.55 11.69
N ILE A 348 16.05 -29.28 12.06
CA ILE A 348 15.07 -28.23 11.80
C ILE A 348 15.64 -27.29 10.74
N VAL A 349 14.98 -27.20 9.58
CA VAL A 349 15.43 -26.43 8.42
C VAL A 349 14.55 -25.19 8.23
N CYS A 350 15.17 -24.02 8.28
CA CYS A 350 14.48 -22.73 8.21
C CYS A 350 15.16 -21.81 7.18
N GLY A 351 14.40 -21.15 6.30
CA GLY A 351 14.99 -20.25 5.29
C GLY A 351 14.20 -20.18 3.98
N PRO A 352 14.74 -19.54 2.93
CA PRO A 352 14.06 -19.44 1.63
C PRO A 352 13.80 -20.80 0.97
N PRO A 353 12.76 -20.95 0.14
CA PRO A 353 12.38 -22.25 -0.44
C PRO A 353 13.52 -22.99 -1.16
N ALA A 354 14.36 -22.28 -1.92
CA ALA A 354 15.50 -22.88 -2.60
C ALA A 354 16.57 -23.43 -1.64
N PHE A 355 16.77 -22.76 -0.49
CA PHE A 355 17.67 -23.24 0.56
C PHE A 355 17.09 -24.47 1.25
N GLN A 356 15.80 -24.43 1.61
CA GLN A 356 15.11 -25.57 2.21
C GLN A 356 15.18 -26.81 1.33
N GLN A 357 14.88 -26.65 0.04
CA GLN A 357 14.92 -27.76 -0.92
C GLN A 357 16.33 -28.35 -1.04
N ALA A 358 17.37 -27.51 -1.13
CA ALA A 358 18.75 -27.98 -1.22
C ALA A 358 19.16 -28.79 0.03
N VAL A 359 18.90 -28.27 1.24
CA VAL A 359 19.24 -28.94 2.49
C VAL A 359 18.47 -30.25 2.65
N VAL A 360 17.15 -30.23 2.45
CA VAL A 360 16.29 -31.40 2.63
C VAL A 360 16.66 -32.50 1.64
N SER A 361 16.92 -32.17 0.37
CA SER A 361 17.35 -33.16 -0.62
C SER A 361 18.66 -33.84 -0.21
N SER A 362 19.67 -33.06 0.19
CA SER A 362 20.95 -33.63 0.64
C SER A 362 20.81 -34.47 1.91
N LEU A 363 20.04 -34.04 2.91
CA LEU A 363 19.86 -34.83 4.14
C LEU A 363 19.15 -36.16 3.88
N ARG A 364 18.16 -36.18 2.97
CA ARG A 364 17.49 -37.41 2.54
C ARG A 364 18.43 -38.36 1.82
N GLU A 365 19.27 -37.85 0.92
CA GLU A 365 20.33 -38.64 0.28
C GLU A 365 21.32 -39.21 1.32
N GLY A 366 21.58 -38.46 2.39
CA GLY A 366 22.38 -38.88 3.55
C GLY A 366 21.69 -39.84 4.52
N GLY A 367 20.46 -40.28 4.23
CA GLY A 367 19.74 -41.30 5.00
C GLY A 367 18.80 -40.80 6.10
N TRP A 368 18.67 -39.48 6.31
CA TRP A 368 17.74 -38.94 7.29
C TRP A 368 16.30 -39.35 6.99
N LYS A 369 15.58 -39.83 8.01
CA LYS A 369 14.16 -40.18 7.91
C LYS A 369 13.31 -38.91 7.84
N GLU A 370 12.26 -38.94 7.03
CA GLU A 370 11.35 -37.80 6.82
C GLU A 370 10.78 -37.25 8.14
N ASP A 371 10.43 -38.12 9.09
CA ASP A 371 9.89 -37.73 10.39
C ASP A 371 10.88 -36.98 11.30
N ASN A 372 12.17 -37.07 10.99
CA ASN A 372 13.24 -36.41 11.73
C ASN A 372 13.71 -35.11 11.04
N ILE A 373 13.17 -34.78 9.86
CA ILE A 373 13.42 -33.51 9.16
C ILE A 373 12.19 -32.62 9.32
N ILE A 374 12.35 -31.52 10.06
CA ILE A 374 11.28 -30.55 10.31
C ILE A 374 11.58 -29.31 9.47
N VAL A 375 10.69 -28.96 8.55
CA VAL A 375 10.88 -27.79 7.68
C VAL A 375 9.89 -26.70 8.06
N GLU A 376 10.40 -25.51 8.38
CA GLU A 376 9.59 -24.37 8.80
C GLU A 376 9.53 -23.32 7.69
N SER A 377 8.33 -23.04 7.17
CA SER A 377 8.10 -22.16 6.02
C SER A 377 7.11 -21.06 6.34
N PHE A 378 7.57 -19.81 6.28
CA PHE A 378 6.74 -18.61 6.51
C PHE A 378 6.28 -17.94 5.21
N VAL A 379 6.50 -18.58 4.07
CA VAL A 379 6.00 -18.18 2.75
C VAL A 379 4.85 -19.12 2.34
N PRO A 380 3.75 -18.62 1.75
CA PRO A 380 2.66 -19.47 1.28
C PRO A 380 3.15 -20.55 0.30
N ARG A 381 2.87 -21.82 0.60
CA ARG A 381 3.13 -22.96 -0.29
C ARG A 381 1.86 -23.24 -1.11
N GLY A 382 1.63 -22.53 -2.22
CA GLY A 382 0.44 -22.72 -3.05
C GLY A 382 0.49 -21.99 -4.40
N ARG A 383 -0.29 -22.49 -5.38
CA ARG A 383 -0.48 -21.88 -6.71
C ARG A 383 -1.15 -20.50 -6.60
N THR A 384 -0.80 -19.59 -7.51
CA THR A 384 -1.62 -18.42 -7.86
C THR A 384 -3.03 -18.90 -8.22
N LEU A 385 -4.04 -18.41 -7.50
CA LEU A 385 -5.43 -18.82 -7.69
C LEU A 385 -6.06 -18.10 -8.88
N THR A 386 -6.90 -18.82 -9.63
CA THR A 386 -7.73 -18.34 -10.73
C THR A 386 -9.21 -18.48 -10.36
N LYS A 387 -9.97 -17.43 -10.70
CA LYS A 387 -11.44 -17.25 -10.80
C LYS A 387 -12.35 -17.69 -9.65
N LEU A 388 -13.03 -16.68 -9.11
CA LEU A 388 -14.16 -16.78 -8.19
C LEU A 388 -15.50 -16.73 -8.93
N ALA A 389 -16.49 -17.41 -8.35
CA ALA A 389 -17.83 -17.60 -8.91
C ALA A 389 -18.74 -16.38 -8.77
N HIS A 390 -19.75 -16.34 -9.64
CA HIS A 390 -20.76 -15.29 -9.79
C HIS A 390 -21.60 -15.08 -8.50
N ILE A 391 -21.67 -13.83 -8.02
CA ILE A 391 -22.71 -13.30 -7.10
C ILE A 391 -23.86 -12.73 -7.96
N ASP A 392 -24.94 -12.07 -7.47
CA ASP A 392 -26.12 -11.51 -8.20
C ASP A 392 -26.15 -9.97 -8.44
N SER A 393 -26.83 -9.54 -9.52
CA SER A 393 -26.57 -8.33 -10.34
C SER A 393 -26.60 -6.96 -9.67
N PHE A 394 -25.65 -6.09 -10.05
CA PHE A 394 -25.70 -4.65 -9.80
C PHE A 394 -26.66 -4.04 -10.82
N ASP A 395 -27.83 -3.63 -10.38
CA ASP A 395 -28.69 -2.75 -11.18
C ASP A 395 -28.19 -1.32 -10.97
N TYR A 396 -27.60 -0.73 -12.00
CA TYR A 396 -27.36 0.71 -12.02
C TYR A 396 -28.72 1.40 -12.03
N LEU A 397 -29.24 1.79 -10.87
CA LEU A 397 -30.49 2.56 -10.77
C LEU A 397 -30.37 3.97 -11.40
N GLN A 398 -29.17 4.42 -11.77
CA GLN A 398 -28.92 5.63 -12.56
C GLN A 398 -27.61 5.49 -13.35
N GLU A 399 -27.59 5.88 -14.63
CA GLU A 399 -26.39 5.80 -15.47
C GLU A 399 -25.32 6.81 -15.00
N PRO A 400 -24.03 6.42 -14.93
CA PRO A 400 -22.95 7.35 -14.65
C PRO A 400 -22.84 8.42 -15.73
N VAL A 401 -22.43 9.62 -15.36
CA VAL A 401 -22.22 10.72 -16.31
C VAL A 401 -21.10 10.36 -17.27
N VAL A 402 -21.36 10.48 -18.57
CA VAL A 402 -20.41 10.16 -19.64
C VAL A 402 -19.90 11.44 -20.29
N ALA A 403 -18.59 11.62 -20.32
CA ALA A 403 -17.95 12.68 -21.08
C ALA A 403 -17.68 12.24 -22.52
N HIS A 404 -17.68 13.19 -23.45
CA HIS A 404 -17.47 12.93 -24.87
C HIS A 404 -16.01 13.11 -25.31
N SER A 405 -15.21 13.88 -24.57
CA SER A 405 -13.80 14.15 -24.85
C SER A 405 -12.91 13.89 -23.63
N PHE A 406 -11.61 13.72 -23.85
CA PHE A 406 -10.61 13.68 -22.77
C PHE A 406 -10.15 15.09 -22.37
N HIS A 407 -10.60 16.11 -23.08
CA HIS A 407 -10.38 17.51 -22.72
C HIS A 407 -11.49 18.00 -21.80
N LEU A 408 -11.14 18.90 -20.89
CA LEU A 408 -12.05 19.48 -19.91
C LEU A 408 -13.06 20.35 -20.65
N ALA A 409 -14.32 19.94 -20.62
CA ALA A 409 -15.44 20.71 -21.13
C ALA A 409 -16.16 21.43 -19.98
N PRO A 410 -16.88 22.54 -20.24
CA PRO A 410 -17.77 23.14 -19.26
C PRO A 410 -18.76 22.14 -18.66
N VAL A 411 -19.10 22.29 -17.38
CA VAL A 411 -20.09 21.44 -16.71
C VAL A 411 -21.47 21.75 -17.26
N GLY A 412 -22.18 20.73 -17.76
CA GLY A 412 -23.52 20.92 -18.32
C GLY A 412 -24.57 21.23 -17.25
N SER A 413 -24.61 20.42 -16.18
CA SER A 413 -25.53 20.59 -15.06
C SER A 413 -24.84 20.17 -13.76
N VAL A 414 -24.46 21.14 -12.93
CA VAL A 414 -23.86 20.87 -11.60
C VAL A 414 -24.81 20.03 -10.75
N LEU A 415 -26.12 20.28 -10.86
CA LEU A 415 -27.16 19.54 -10.13
C LEU A 415 -27.16 18.05 -10.52
N ASP A 416 -27.23 17.73 -11.81
CA ASP A 416 -27.34 16.34 -12.26
C ASP A 416 -26.05 15.55 -12.00
N GLU A 417 -24.89 16.19 -12.23
CA GLU A 417 -23.59 15.57 -11.96
C GLU A 417 -23.37 15.35 -10.45
N ALA A 418 -23.75 16.31 -9.60
CA ALA A 418 -23.69 16.17 -8.15
C ALA A 418 -24.62 15.06 -7.65
N HIS A 419 -25.85 14.97 -8.16
CA HIS A 419 -26.79 13.91 -7.80
C HIS A 419 -26.23 12.53 -8.13
N ALA A 420 -25.76 12.33 -9.37
CA ALA A 420 -25.20 11.07 -9.83
C ALA A 420 -23.97 10.65 -8.99
N PHE A 421 -23.06 11.59 -8.74
CA PHE A 421 -21.85 11.36 -7.96
C PHE A 421 -22.16 11.02 -6.49
N LEU A 422 -22.95 11.83 -5.80
CA LEU A 422 -23.27 11.62 -4.38
C LEU A 422 -24.05 10.33 -4.17
N ARG A 423 -24.98 10.02 -5.07
CA ARG A 423 -25.71 8.74 -5.02
C ARG A 423 -24.76 7.55 -5.12
N GLN A 424 -23.79 7.60 -6.05
CA GLN A 424 -22.76 6.58 -6.17
C GLN A 424 -21.88 6.50 -4.91
N PHE A 425 -21.46 7.64 -4.37
CA PHE A 425 -20.67 7.71 -3.15
C PHE A 425 -21.37 7.04 -1.97
N TYR A 426 -22.59 7.46 -1.61
CA TYR A 426 -23.31 6.92 -0.46
C TYR A 426 -23.68 5.44 -0.64
N PHE A 427 -24.01 5.03 -1.87
CA PHE A 427 -24.30 3.64 -2.17
C PHE A 427 -23.06 2.73 -2.07
N GLU A 428 -21.93 3.09 -2.69
CA GLU A 428 -20.71 2.27 -2.64
C GLU A 428 -20.12 2.15 -1.23
N HIS A 429 -20.52 3.02 -0.30
CA HIS A 429 -20.14 2.96 1.11
C HIS A 429 -21.21 2.34 2.02
N GLY A 430 -22.30 1.80 1.45
CA GLY A 430 -23.34 1.09 2.21
C GLY A 430 -24.22 1.99 3.07
N ALA A 431 -24.39 3.26 2.67
CA ALA A 431 -25.15 4.26 3.42
C ALA A 431 -26.22 4.97 2.57
N PRO A 432 -27.12 4.22 1.88
CA PRO A 432 -28.05 4.79 0.92
C PRO A 432 -29.00 5.82 1.54
N ASP A 433 -29.54 5.63 2.76
CA ASP A 433 -30.49 6.62 3.30
C ASP A 433 -29.81 7.89 3.87
N ALA A 434 -28.47 7.90 4.01
CA ALA A 434 -27.74 9.13 4.32
C ALA A 434 -27.65 10.06 3.09
N PHE A 435 -27.85 9.53 1.88
CA PHE A 435 -27.88 10.30 0.64
C PHE A 435 -28.94 11.40 0.67
N ASP A 436 -30.18 11.10 1.07
CA ASP A 436 -31.30 12.06 0.96
C ASP A 436 -31.07 13.33 1.79
N LEU A 437 -30.48 13.19 2.98
CA LEU A 437 -30.13 14.31 3.84
C LEU A 437 -29.02 15.17 3.22
N ARG A 438 -27.95 14.53 2.73
CA ARG A 438 -26.86 15.25 2.06
C ARG A 438 -27.34 15.89 0.76
N TRP A 439 -28.21 15.21 0.01
CA TRP A 439 -28.77 15.72 -1.23
C TRP A 439 -29.65 16.95 -0.99
N HIS A 440 -30.45 16.98 0.07
CA HIS A 440 -31.22 18.16 0.43
C HIS A 440 -30.33 19.38 0.69
N GLU A 441 -29.22 19.20 1.40
CA GLU A 441 -28.23 20.25 1.66
C GLU A 441 -27.57 20.73 0.36
N VAL A 442 -27.06 19.79 -0.46
CA VAL A 442 -26.33 20.08 -1.69
C VAL A 442 -27.24 20.74 -2.74
N SER A 443 -28.44 20.21 -2.97
CA SER A 443 -29.41 20.80 -3.90
C SER A 443 -29.80 22.22 -3.51
N LYS A 444 -29.96 22.50 -2.21
CA LYS A 444 -30.20 23.86 -1.70
C LYS A 444 -29.00 24.78 -1.91
N SER A 445 -27.78 24.30 -1.67
CA SER A 445 -26.55 25.07 -1.95
C SER A 445 -26.43 25.43 -3.43
N ILE A 446 -26.68 24.46 -4.32
CA ILE A 446 -26.64 24.65 -5.77
C ILE A 446 -27.69 25.66 -6.20
N ALA A 447 -28.92 25.57 -5.68
CA ALA A 447 -29.98 26.52 -5.99
C ALA A 447 -29.65 27.96 -5.52
N ALA A 448 -28.94 28.10 -4.40
CA ALA A 448 -28.61 29.40 -3.83
C ALA A 448 -27.34 30.05 -4.42
N THR A 449 -26.33 29.24 -4.78
CA THR A 449 -24.98 29.73 -5.10
C THR A 449 -24.51 29.32 -6.49
N GLY A 450 -25.23 28.42 -7.17
CA GLY A 450 -24.80 27.78 -8.42
C GLY A 450 -23.80 26.64 -8.21
N SER A 451 -23.38 26.35 -6.98
CA SER A 451 -22.36 25.34 -6.67
C SER A 451 -22.57 24.69 -5.29
N TYR A 452 -21.69 23.76 -4.92
CA TYR A 452 -21.61 23.14 -3.60
C TYR A 452 -20.17 22.78 -3.27
N THR A 453 -19.90 22.54 -1.99
CA THR A 453 -18.58 22.11 -1.51
C THR A 453 -18.63 20.64 -1.12
N GLN A 454 -17.75 19.82 -1.72
CA GLN A 454 -17.57 18.45 -1.27
C GLN A 454 -16.96 18.38 0.13
N THR A 455 -17.38 17.41 0.92
CA THR A 455 -16.65 16.98 2.12
C THR A 455 -15.29 16.40 1.73
N TYR A 456 -14.40 16.21 2.72
CA TYR A 456 -13.12 15.55 2.47
C TYR A 456 -13.32 14.12 1.94
N GLU A 457 -14.27 13.38 2.51
CA GLU A 457 -14.58 12.00 2.15
C GLU A 457 -15.11 11.91 0.71
N GLU A 458 -16.01 12.82 0.33
CA GLU A 458 -16.52 12.97 -1.05
C GLU A 458 -15.37 13.30 -2.01
N LEU A 459 -14.52 14.28 -1.68
CA LEU A 459 -13.37 14.65 -2.52
C LEU A 459 -12.40 13.47 -2.70
N ALA A 460 -12.07 12.78 -1.60
CA ALA A 460 -11.13 11.67 -1.62
C ALA A 460 -11.66 10.47 -2.41
N PHE A 461 -12.95 10.16 -2.27
CA PHE A 461 -13.61 9.16 -3.11
C PHE A 461 -13.64 9.59 -4.57
N GLY A 462 -13.98 10.86 -4.86
CA GLY A 462 -14.01 11.42 -6.21
C GLY A 462 -12.67 11.31 -6.93
N ALA A 463 -11.57 11.67 -6.28
CA ALA A 463 -10.21 11.56 -6.85
C ALA A 463 -9.81 10.09 -7.12
N ARG A 464 -10.13 9.17 -6.20
CA ARG A 464 -9.89 7.73 -6.37
C ARG A 464 -10.74 7.14 -7.49
N LEU A 465 -12.02 7.53 -7.56
CA LEU A 465 -12.95 7.11 -8.59
C LEU A 465 -12.54 7.66 -9.96
N ALA A 466 -12.03 8.89 -10.03
CA ALA A 466 -11.45 9.45 -11.24
C ALA A 466 -10.28 8.60 -11.78
N TRP A 467 -9.41 8.12 -10.89
CA TRP A 467 -8.33 7.20 -11.28
C TRP A 467 -8.88 5.85 -11.76
N ARG A 468 -9.84 5.27 -11.04
CA ARG A 468 -10.55 4.03 -11.46
C ARG A 468 -11.21 4.18 -12.84
N ASN A 469 -11.77 5.35 -13.13
CA ASN A 469 -12.42 5.70 -14.40
C ASN A 469 -11.44 6.12 -15.51
N SER A 470 -10.14 6.26 -15.22
CA SER A 470 -9.14 6.73 -16.18
C SER A 470 -8.88 5.69 -17.27
N ALA A 471 -9.63 5.77 -18.37
CA ALA A 471 -9.59 4.80 -19.47
C ALA A 471 -8.20 4.66 -20.14
N ARG A 472 -7.31 5.63 -19.98
CA ARG A 472 -5.94 5.64 -20.51
C ARG A 472 -4.88 5.11 -19.52
N CYS A 473 -5.27 4.74 -18.29
CA CYS A 473 -4.33 4.29 -17.26
C CYS A 473 -4.32 2.76 -17.14
N ILE A 474 -3.14 2.14 -17.33
CA ILE A 474 -2.93 0.70 -17.10
C ILE A 474 -2.77 0.37 -15.60
N GLY A 475 -2.29 1.31 -14.78
CA GLY A 475 -2.02 1.14 -13.35
C GLY A 475 -3.25 1.18 -12.43
N ARG A 476 -4.47 1.01 -12.97
CA ARG A 476 -5.72 1.19 -12.22
C ARG A 476 -5.95 0.20 -11.09
N PHE A 477 -5.23 -0.92 -11.04
CA PHE A 477 -5.31 -1.85 -9.89
C PHE A 477 -5.02 -1.17 -8.54
N PHE A 478 -4.19 -0.13 -8.55
CA PHE A 478 -3.77 0.58 -7.33
C PHE A 478 -4.68 1.75 -6.95
N TRP A 479 -5.82 1.95 -7.62
CA TRP A 479 -6.65 3.15 -7.47
C TRP A 479 -7.04 3.50 -6.02
N ARG A 480 -7.20 2.48 -5.17
CA ARG A 480 -7.56 2.65 -3.75
C ARG A 480 -6.42 3.16 -2.87
N SER A 481 -5.16 3.02 -3.30
CA SER A 481 -4.00 3.43 -2.51
C SER A 481 -3.67 4.92 -2.65
N LEU A 482 -4.43 5.67 -3.46
CA LEU A 482 -4.22 7.10 -3.63
C LEU A 482 -4.44 7.85 -2.30
N LYS A 483 -3.36 8.48 -1.81
CA LYS A 483 -3.43 9.44 -0.71
C LYS A 483 -3.91 10.78 -1.26
N VAL A 484 -4.89 11.38 -0.60
CA VAL A 484 -5.54 12.62 -1.07
C VAL A 484 -5.20 13.72 -0.07
N ARG A 485 -4.54 14.79 -0.54
CA ARG A 485 -4.24 15.98 0.24
C ARG A 485 -5.25 17.07 -0.13
N ASP A 486 -6.08 17.44 0.84
CA ASP A 486 -7.05 18.53 0.68
C ASP A 486 -6.36 19.87 0.99
N LEU A 487 -6.02 20.59 -0.07
CA LEU A 487 -5.31 21.87 -0.02
C LEU A 487 -6.17 23.01 -0.58
N ARG A 488 -7.49 22.84 -0.57
CA ARG A 488 -8.46 23.85 -1.07
C ARG A 488 -8.39 25.18 -0.31
N HIS A 489 -7.75 25.20 0.85
CA HIS A 489 -7.55 26.39 1.68
C HIS A 489 -6.34 27.25 1.27
N LEU A 490 -5.44 26.75 0.42
CA LEU A 490 -4.24 27.48 -0.01
C LEU A 490 -4.57 28.47 -1.15
N ASN A 491 -4.05 29.69 -1.06
CA ASN A 491 -4.43 30.80 -1.96
C ASN A 491 -3.27 31.72 -2.41
N THR A 492 -2.03 31.35 -2.14
CA THR A 492 -0.81 32.07 -2.57
C THR A 492 0.11 31.15 -3.36
N GLU A 493 0.82 31.67 -4.35
CA GLU A 493 1.72 30.88 -5.20
C GLU A 493 2.83 30.21 -4.38
N GLU A 494 3.36 30.89 -3.36
CA GLU A 494 4.43 30.39 -2.49
C GLU A 494 3.97 29.21 -1.62
N ALA A 495 2.77 29.30 -1.01
CA ALA A 495 2.21 28.21 -0.22
C ALA A 495 1.85 27.00 -1.09
N ILE A 496 1.35 27.23 -2.30
CA ILE A 496 1.09 26.17 -3.28
C ILE A 496 2.41 25.50 -3.66
N PHE A 497 3.43 26.27 -4.03
CA PHE A 497 4.76 25.75 -4.35
C PHE A 497 5.34 24.90 -3.22
N SER A 498 5.30 25.40 -1.97
CA SER A 498 5.74 24.63 -0.80
C SER A 498 5.00 23.31 -0.69
N ALA A 499 3.68 23.31 -0.90
CA ALA A 499 2.89 22.09 -0.85
C ALA A 499 3.19 21.12 -2.00
N LEU A 500 3.63 21.60 -3.16
CA LEU A 500 4.10 20.77 -4.28
C LEU A 500 5.46 20.15 -3.99
N VAL A 501 6.36 20.84 -3.30
CA VAL A 501 7.61 20.26 -2.80
C VAL A 501 7.32 19.13 -1.82
N ASP A 502 6.45 19.38 -0.82
CA ASP A 502 5.99 18.34 0.12
C ASP A 502 5.34 17.15 -0.61
N HIS A 503 4.65 17.40 -1.74
CA HIS A 503 4.04 16.34 -2.55
C HIS A 503 5.13 15.41 -3.08
N LEU A 504 6.19 15.97 -3.67
CA LEU A 504 7.28 15.20 -4.26
C LEU A 504 8.08 14.45 -3.20
N GLU A 505 8.34 15.05 -2.04
CA GLU A 505 9.04 14.40 -0.93
C GLU A 505 8.24 13.21 -0.38
N GLN A 506 6.95 13.40 -0.10
CA GLN A 506 6.06 12.32 0.34
C GLN A 506 5.89 11.24 -0.73
N ALA A 507 5.73 11.63 -1.99
CA ALA A 507 5.60 10.68 -3.10
C ALA A 507 6.88 9.87 -3.29
N THR A 508 8.05 10.46 -3.05
CA THR A 508 9.35 9.79 -3.18
C THR A 508 9.54 8.71 -2.11
N ASN A 509 9.17 8.98 -0.86
CA ASN A 509 9.14 8.00 0.24
C ASN A 509 10.40 7.08 0.30
N GLY A 510 11.59 7.68 0.27
CA GLY A 510 12.86 6.95 0.28
C GLY A 510 13.07 5.98 -0.91
N GLY A 511 12.36 6.18 -2.02
CA GLY A 511 12.34 5.33 -3.20
C GLY A 511 11.10 4.43 -3.30
N ASP A 512 10.33 4.22 -2.22
CA ASP A 512 9.13 3.37 -2.25
C ASP A 512 7.89 4.16 -2.70
N ILE A 513 7.89 4.57 -3.97
CA ILE A 513 7.00 5.59 -4.54
C ILE A 513 5.53 5.41 -4.15
N GLU A 514 4.95 6.42 -3.51
CA GLU A 514 3.56 6.45 -3.07
C GLU A 514 2.67 7.23 -4.03
N PRO A 515 1.50 6.71 -4.42
CA PRO A 515 0.53 7.49 -5.20
C PRO A 515 -0.15 8.56 -4.35
N ILE A 516 0.02 9.83 -4.72
CA ILE A 516 -0.55 10.99 -4.02
C ILE A 516 -1.27 11.89 -5.03
N ILE A 517 -2.32 12.57 -4.58
CA ILE A 517 -2.91 13.72 -5.26
C ILE A 517 -3.02 14.89 -4.29
N SER A 518 -2.75 16.10 -4.77
CA SER A 518 -2.94 17.34 -4.02
C SER A 518 -3.98 18.19 -4.73
N VAL A 519 -5.12 18.43 -4.08
CA VAL A 519 -6.25 19.12 -4.70
C VAL A 519 -6.34 20.54 -4.14
N PHE A 520 -6.22 21.53 -5.04
CA PHE A 520 -6.36 22.96 -4.71
C PHE A 520 -7.79 23.44 -4.97
N ALA A 521 -8.11 24.71 -4.71
CA ALA A 521 -9.47 25.22 -4.85
C ALA A 521 -10.02 25.10 -6.29
N PRO A 522 -11.31 24.72 -6.49
CA PRO A 522 -11.90 24.51 -7.81
C PRO A 522 -12.37 25.81 -8.50
N ASP A 523 -12.37 26.95 -7.80
CA ASP A 523 -12.90 28.22 -8.32
C ASP A 523 -12.25 29.44 -7.66
N LYS A 524 -12.50 30.62 -8.25
CA LYS A 524 -11.96 31.97 -7.99
C LYS A 524 -11.13 32.19 -6.70
N PRO A 525 -9.86 32.62 -6.82
CA PRO A 525 -9.12 32.73 -8.08
C PRO A 525 -8.75 31.34 -8.62
N CYS A 526 -8.90 31.14 -9.93
CA CYS A 526 -8.53 29.88 -10.59
C CYS A 526 -7.03 29.61 -10.40
N ILE A 527 -6.66 28.44 -9.88
CA ILE A 527 -5.27 28.05 -9.69
C ILE A 527 -4.83 27.20 -10.88
N ARG A 528 -3.69 27.52 -11.47
CA ARG A 528 -3.06 26.75 -12.54
C ARG A 528 -1.60 26.47 -12.24
N ILE A 529 -1.22 25.21 -12.42
CA ILE A 529 0.17 24.81 -12.58
C ILE A 529 0.37 24.61 -14.08
N LEU A 530 1.20 25.45 -14.69
CA LEU A 530 1.35 25.48 -16.15
C LEU A 530 2.14 24.26 -16.64
N ASN A 531 3.04 23.74 -15.81
CA ASN A 531 3.80 22.54 -16.11
C ASN A 531 2.86 21.34 -16.32
N PRO A 532 3.00 20.57 -17.41
CA PRO A 532 2.25 19.33 -17.61
C PRO A 532 2.56 18.24 -16.58
N GLN A 533 3.79 18.23 -16.07
CA GLN A 533 4.24 17.40 -14.94
C GLN A 533 5.05 18.26 -13.96
N LEU A 534 5.06 17.92 -12.68
CA LEU A 534 5.83 18.66 -11.68
C LEU A 534 7.34 18.57 -11.96
N ILE A 535 7.82 17.41 -12.40
CA ILE A 535 9.21 17.25 -12.81
C ILE A 535 9.23 17.03 -14.32
N LEU A 536 9.95 17.90 -15.02
CA LEU A 536 10.22 17.83 -16.45
C LEU A 536 11.65 18.28 -16.70
N TYR A 537 12.28 17.69 -17.72
CA TYR A 537 13.51 18.26 -18.27
C TYR A 537 13.17 19.32 -19.32
N ALA A 538 13.98 20.36 -19.38
CA ALA A 538 13.87 21.44 -20.36
C ALA A 538 14.20 20.95 -21.78
N GLY A 539 13.67 21.67 -22.77
CA GLY A 539 13.96 21.45 -24.20
C GLY A 539 14.32 22.77 -24.86
N TYR A 540 15.51 22.85 -25.45
CA TYR A 540 16.06 24.05 -26.09
C TYR A 540 16.14 23.84 -27.59
N SER A 541 15.43 24.66 -28.36
CA SER A 541 15.55 24.66 -29.82
C SER A 541 16.80 25.41 -30.26
N GLU A 542 17.67 24.72 -30.99
CA GLU A 542 18.90 25.28 -31.55
C GLU A 542 18.65 25.91 -32.93
N LYS A 543 19.58 26.78 -33.35
CA LYS A 543 19.47 27.50 -34.63
C LYS A 543 19.49 26.60 -35.87
N ASP A 544 20.11 25.42 -35.76
CA ASP A 544 20.20 24.43 -36.83
C ASP A 544 18.98 23.50 -36.90
N GLY A 545 17.99 23.71 -36.03
CA GLY A 545 16.77 22.90 -35.93
C GLY A 545 16.92 21.67 -35.05
N SER A 546 18.10 21.42 -34.46
CA SER A 546 18.27 20.39 -33.43
C SER A 546 17.65 20.85 -32.09
N VAL A 547 17.47 19.89 -31.18
CA VAL A 547 16.93 20.16 -29.84
C VAL A 547 17.88 19.58 -28.80
N LEU A 548 18.30 20.41 -27.85
CA LEU A 548 18.99 19.96 -26.64
C LEU A 548 17.96 19.71 -25.53
N GLY A 549 18.03 18.53 -24.91
CA GLY A 549 17.09 18.12 -23.85
C GLY A 549 15.83 17.47 -24.41
N ASP A 550 14.65 17.81 -23.86
CA ASP A 550 13.39 17.16 -24.16
C ASP A 550 12.51 17.97 -25.14
N PRO A 551 12.31 17.53 -26.41
CA PRO A 551 11.47 18.25 -27.38
C PRO A 551 10.03 18.47 -26.92
N LYS A 552 9.49 17.60 -26.06
CA LYS A 552 8.12 17.75 -25.54
C LYS A 552 7.97 18.99 -24.63
N SER A 553 9.06 19.48 -24.08
CA SER A 553 9.06 20.57 -23.10
C SER A 553 9.41 21.93 -23.70
N ILE A 554 9.59 22.06 -25.02
CA ILE A 554 10.03 23.32 -25.66
C ILE A 554 9.11 24.49 -25.29
N GLU A 555 7.80 24.33 -25.40
CA GLU A 555 6.84 25.42 -25.12
C GLU A 555 6.95 25.93 -23.68
N ILE A 556 6.93 25.03 -22.69
CA ILE A 556 7.03 25.40 -21.27
C ILE A 556 8.43 25.92 -20.91
N THR A 557 9.47 25.43 -21.59
CA THR A 557 10.85 25.94 -21.44
C THR A 557 10.93 27.38 -21.89
N GLN A 558 10.34 27.71 -23.05
CA GLN A 558 10.31 29.09 -23.55
C GLN A 558 9.56 30.02 -22.58
N ILE A 559 8.43 29.59 -22.04
CA ILE A 559 7.70 30.36 -21.02
C ILE A 559 8.57 30.62 -19.79
N ALA A 560 9.32 29.62 -19.30
CA ALA A 560 10.23 29.81 -18.17
C ALA A 560 11.32 30.84 -18.48
N LEU A 561 11.93 30.76 -19.66
CA LEU A 561 12.97 31.69 -20.13
C LEU A 561 12.42 33.12 -20.25
N ASP A 562 11.23 33.29 -20.80
CA ASP A 562 10.56 34.59 -20.96
C ASP A 562 10.24 35.24 -19.60
N LEU A 563 9.96 34.43 -18.57
CA LEU A 563 9.80 34.87 -17.18
C LEU A 563 11.13 35.11 -16.45
N GLY A 564 12.27 34.97 -17.14
CA GLY A 564 13.60 35.25 -16.61
C GLY A 564 14.29 34.07 -15.92
N TRP A 565 13.83 32.83 -16.11
CA TRP A 565 14.56 31.65 -15.64
C TRP A 565 15.90 31.51 -16.38
N CYS A 566 16.99 31.27 -15.65
CA CYS A 566 18.33 31.09 -16.22
C CYS A 566 18.81 29.64 -16.02
N PRO A 567 18.70 28.77 -17.04
CA PRO A 567 19.10 27.37 -16.91
C PRO A 567 20.62 27.16 -16.99
N PRO A 568 21.12 26.00 -16.51
CA PRO A 568 22.49 25.56 -16.76
C PRO A 568 22.82 25.29 -18.24
N GLY A 569 21.83 24.89 -19.05
CA GLY A 569 21.99 24.59 -20.48
C GLY A 569 22.46 23.16 -20.76
N THR A 570 21.90 22.16 -20.08
CA THR A 570 22.21 20.73 -20.27
C THR A 570 21.01 19.94 -20.78
N ALA A 571 21.25 18.71 -21.25
CA ALA A 571 20.20 17.82 -21.74
C ALA A 571 19.20 17.35 -20.65
N PHE A 572 19.52 17.54 -19.37
CA PHE A 572 18.69 17.07 -18.25
C PHE A 572 18.48 18.17 -17.20
N ASP A 573 18.30 19.41 -17.63
CA ASP A 573 17.96 20.53 -16.73
C ASP A 573 16.52 20.40 -16.24
N VAL A 574 16.31 20.36 -14.93
CA VAL A 574 14.97 20.32 -14.32
C VAL A 574 14.31 21.69 -14.45
N LEU A 575 13.13 21.73 -15.06
CA LEU A 575 12.33 22.96 -15.22
C LEU A 575 11.81 23.48 -13.87
N PRO A 576 11.65 24.81 -13.71
CA PRO A 576 10.98 25.38 -12.55
C PRO A 576 9.47 25.11 -12.62
N ILE A 577 8.81 25.09 -11.47
CA ILE A 577 7.34 25.06 -11.40
C ILE A 577 6.82 26.47 -11.66
N ILE A 578 5.88 26.60 -12.59
CA ILE A 578 5.22 27.86 -12.95
C ILE A 578 3.77 27.81 -12.48
N ILE A 579 3.40 28.74 -11.59
CA ILE A 579 2.10 28.81 -10.93
C ILE A 579 1.43 30.13 -11.31
N GLN A 580 0.15 30.06 -11.65
CA GLN A 580 -0.69 31.22 -11.93
C GLN A 580 -1.98 31.15 -11.10
N ILE A 581 -2.36 32.26 -10.48
CA ILE A 581 -3.59 32.39 -9.69
C ILE A 581 -4.45 33.53 -10.26
N GLY A 582 -5.60 33.19 -10.84
CA GLY A 582 -6.47 34.14 -11.53
C GLY A 582 -5.73 34.89 -12.64
N ASP A 583 -5.95 36.20 -12.74
CA ASP A 583 -5.34 37.04 -13.78
C ASP A 583 -3.95 37.58 -13.39
N ARG A 584 -3.35 37.06 -12.32
CA ARG A 584 -1.99 37.48 -11.90
C ARG A 584 -0.95 36.97 -12.90
N GLU A 585 0.17 37.68 -12.98
CA GLU A 585 1.34 37.20 -13.73
C GLU A 585 1.84 35.87 -13.16
N PRO A 586 2.15 34.87 -13.99
CA PRO A 586 2.70 33.60 -13.53
C PRO A 586 4.04 33.80 -12.80
N LYS A 587 4.22 33.09 -11.68
CA LYS A 587 5.48 33.03 -10.94
C LYS A 587 6.14 31.68 -11.14
N TRP A 588 7.46 31.67 -11.32
CA TRP A 588 8.23 30.43 -11.39
C TRP A 588 9.04 30.19 -10.10
N PHE A 589 9.23 28.93 -9.76
CA PHE A 589 9.96 28.49 -8.57
C PHE A 589 10.85 27.28 -8.91
N ASN A 590 12.15 27.36 -8.61
CA ASN A 590 13.04 26.22 -8.79
C ASN A 590 12.72 25.12 -7.76
N LEU A 591 12.61 23.87 -8.22
CA LEU A 591 12.51 22.73 -7.31
C LEU A 591 13.83 22.57 -6.54
N PRO A 592 13.79 22.39 -5.21
CA PRO A 592 14.98 22.04 -4.44
C PRO A 592 15.55 20.70 -4.91
N GLU A 593 16.87 20.58 -5.04
CA GLU A 593 17.54 19.32 -5.42
C GLU A 593 17.10 18.11 -4.57
N PRO A 594 16.94 18.21 -3.23
CA PRO A 594 16.49 17.08 -2.42
C PRO A 594 15.08 16.56 -2.75
N ALA A 595 14.23 17.40 -3.31
CA ALA A 595 12.87 17.04 -3.69
C ALA A 595 12.80 16.27 -5.03
N VAL A 596 13.91 16.20 -5.78
CA VAL A 596 13.98 15.62 -7.11
C VAL A 596 14.97 14.46 -7.13
N LEU A 597 14.51 13.26 -6.80
CA LEU A 597 15.30 12.04 -6.90
C LEU A 597 15.51 11.67 -8.38
N GLN A 598 16.75 11.78 -8.87
CA GLN A 598 17.17 11.37 -10.22
C GLN A 598 17.97 10.06 -10.17
N ILE A 599 17.69 9.17 -11.12
CA ILE A 599 18.37 7.88 -11.28
C ILE A 599 19.27 7.95 -12.52
N GLU A 600 20.57 7.83 -12.33
CA GLU A 600 21.52 7.62 -13.43
C GLU A 600 21.38 6.21 -13.99
N LEU A 601 21.33 6.09 -15.31
CA LEU A 601 21.08 4.82 -15.99
C LEU A 601 22.38 4.06 -16.25
N SER A 602 22.37 2.79 -15.87
CA SER A 602 23.44 1.82 -16.06
C SER A 602 22.86 0.49 -16.53
N HIS A 603 23.67 -0.32 -17.22
CA HIS A 603 23.23 -1.60 -17.77
C HIS A 603 23.94 -2.78 -17.07
N PRO A 604 23.22 -3.86 -16.69
CA PRO A 604 23.79 -4.97 -15.91
C PRO A 604 24.86 -5.78 -16.67
N ARG A 605 24.92 -5.68 -18.00
CA ARG A 605 25.85 -6.45 -18.85
C ARG A 605 26.80 -5.58 -19.67
N HIS A 606 26.61 -4.27 -19.66
CA HIS A 606 27.35 -3.34 -20.53
C HIS A 606 27.77 -2.12 -19.70
N GLU A 607 28.95 -2.19 -19.07
CA GLU A 607 29.45 -1.12 -18.19
C GLU A 607 29.56 0.23 -18.91
N ILE A 608 29.94 0.20 -20.19
CA ILE A 608 30.08 1.38 -21.06
C ILE A 608 28.77 2.15 -21.25
N PHE A 609 27.60 1.54 -20.98
CA PHE A 609 26.31 2.20 -21.07
C PHE A 609 26.23 3.46 -20.19
N SER A 610 26.89 3.44 -19.03
CA SER A 610 26.88 4.58 -18.09
C SER A 610 27.56 5.83 -18.67
N LEU A 611 28.42 5.69 -19.68
CA LEU A 611 29.06 6.82 -20.36
C LEU A 611 28.09 7.64 -21.23
N LEU A 612 26.89 7.10 -21.52
CA LEU A 612 25.84 7.84 -22.22
C LEU A 612 25.27 8.99 -21.35
N GLY A 613 25.52 8.99 -20.03
CA GLY A 613 25.07 10.06 -19.13
C GLY A 613 23.55 10.15 -18.95
N LEU A 614 22.80 9.15 -19.42
CA LEU A 614 21.34 9.13 -19.35
C LEU A 614 20.87 9.05 -17.90
N ARG A 615 19.80 9.80 -17.60
CA ARG A 615 19.17 9.82 -16.28
C ARG A 615 17.69 10.07 -16.40
N TRP A 616 16.93 9.68 -15.38
CA TRP A 616 15.50 9.99 -15.29
C TRP A 616 15.07 10.20 -13.84
N PHE A 617 14.10 11.07 -13.60
CA PHE A 617 13.57 11.31 -12.26
C PHE A 617 12.64 10.17 -11.81
N ALA A 618 12.49 10.01 -10.49
CA ALA A 618 11.80 8.87 -9.88
C ALA A 618 10.27 8.95 -9.94
N VAL A 619 9.71 10.15 -9.81
CA VAL A 619 8.27 10.37 -9.59
C VAL A 619 7.59 10.93 -10.86
N PRO A 620 6.69 10.17 -11.51
CA PRO A 620 5.84 10.70 -12.58
C PRO A 620 4.64 11.46 -12.00
N ALA A 621 4.81 12.75 -11.72
CA ALA A 621 3.75 13.60 -11.17
C ALA A 621 3.10 14.45 -12.27
N VAL A 622 1.89 14.10 -12.71
CA VAL A 622 1.08 14.86 -13.67
C VAL A 622 0.45 16.06 -12.98
N SER A 623 0.60 17.26 -13.54
CA SER A 623 0.06 18.51 -13.00
C SER A 623 -0.78 19.30 -14.00
N GLY A 624 -0.72 18.97 -15.28
CA GLY A 624 -1.45 19.67 -16.34
C GLY A 624 -2.91 19.24 -16.55
N MET A 625 -3.43 18.32 -15.73
CA MET A 625 -4.81 17.81 -15.86
C MET A 625 -5.72 18.40 -14.76
N ALA A 626 -7.00 18.59 -15.08
CA ALA A 626 -8.03 18.96 -14.13
C ALA A 626 -8.75 17.71 -13.61
N LEU A 627 -9.14 17.72 -12.34
CA LEU A 627 -10.00 16.71 -11.72
C LEU A 627 -11.45 17.21 -11.74
N ASP A 628 -12.36 16.49 -12.38
CA ASP A 628 -13.80 16.81 -12.38
C ASP A 628 -14.55 15.78 -11.54
N VAL A 629 -15.21 16.24 -10.47
CA VAL A 629 -15.95 15.42 -9.50
C VAL A 629 -17.33 16.02 -9.28
N GLY A 630 -18.37 15.31 -9.74
CA GLY A 630 -19.76 15.65 -9.45
C GLY A 630 -20.12 17.10 -9.79
N GLY A 631 -19.68 17.58 -10.96
CA GLY A 631 -19.94 18.94 -11.43
C GLY A 631 -19.01 20.02 -10.87
N ILE A 632 -17.98 19.67 -10.11
CA ILE A 632 -16.96 20.61 -9.61
C ILE A 632 -15.62 20.33 -10.28
N GLN A 633 -14.99 21.36 -10.85
CA GLN A 633 -13.76 21.24 -11.64
C GLN A 633 -12.55 21.82 -10.90
N TYR A 634 -11.66 20.93 -10.48
CA TYR A 634 -10.41 21.25 -9.82
C TYR A 634 -9.30 21.41 -10.88
N THR A 635 -9.03 22.65 -11.30
CA THR A 635 -8.07 22.98 -12.37
C THR A 635 -6.60 22.85 -11.97
N ALA A 636 -6.31 22.74 -10.68
CA ALA A 636 -5.00 22.34 -10.15
C ALA A 636 -5.19 21.14 -9.20
N ALA A 637 -4.86 19.95 -9.71
CA ALA A 637 -4.95 18.70 -8.95
C ALA A 637 -3.77 17.76 -9.27
N PRO A 638 -2.51 18.19 -9.03
CA PRO A 638 -1.34 17.39 -9.36
C PRO A 638 -1.38 16.04 -8.64
N SER A 639 -1.08 14.98 -9.39
CA SER A 639 -1.14 13.60 -8.93
C SER A 639 0.02 12.78 -9.48
N ASN A 640 0.47 11.78 -8.73
CA ASN A 640 1.49 10.85 -9.17
C ASN A 640 1.07 9.39 -9.00
N GLY A 641 1.65 8.54 -9.84
CA GLY A 641 1.78 7.11 -9.61
C GLY A 641 3.25 6.74 -9.48
N PHE A 642 3.60 5.58 -10.02
CA PHE A 642 4.98 5.17 -10.23
C PHE A 642 5.15 4.74 -11.69
N TYR A 643 6.37 4.78 -12.19
CA TYR A 643 6.66 4.46 -13.58
C TYR A 643 6.38 2.99 -13.92
N MET A 644 5.87 2.78 -15.13
CA MET A 644 6.11 1.59 -15.93
C MET A 644 7.42 1.79 -16.71
N GLY A 645 8.32 0.80 -16.71
CA GLY A 645 9.65 0.92 -17.32
C GLY A 645 9.64 1.41 -18.78
N THR A 646 8.65 0.99 -19.56
CA THR A 646 8.50 1.39 -20.97
C THR A 646 8.10 2.85 -21.17
N GLU A 647 7.55 3.54 -20.16
CA GLU A 647 7.33 4.99 -20.24
C GLU A 647 8.65 5.74 -20.40
N ILE A 648 9.69 5.30 -19.67
CA ILE A 648 11.03 5.89 -19.74
C ILE A 648 11.80 5.31 -20.92
N GLY A 649 11.97 3.98 -20.95
CA GLY A 649 12.86 3.32 -21.91
C GLY A 649 12.36 3.40 -23.35
N SER A 650 11.11 3.01 -23.60
CA SER A 650 10.51 3.00 -24.94
C SER A 650 9.88 4.34 -25.33
N GLY A 651 9.31 5.06 -24.37
CA GLY A 651 8.68 6.36 -24.62
C GLY A 651 9.70 7.49 -24.59
N ASN A 652 10.09 7.93 -23.41
CA ASN A 652 10.86 9.16 -23.26
C ASN A 652 12.23 9.11 -23.93
N LEU A 653 12.97 8.01 -23.78
CA LEU A 653 14.36 7.91 -24.24
C LEU A 653 14.49 7.38 -25.67
N ALA A 654 13.63 6.47 -26.11
CA ALA A 654 13.75 5.83 -27.42
C ALA A 654 12.97 6.51 -28.55
N ASP A 655 11.90 7.25 -28.25
CA ASP A 655 11.03 7.85 -29.28
C ASP A 655 11.82 8.89 -30.10
N PRO A 656 11.82 8.80 -31.45
CA PRO A 656 12.49 9.77 -32.32
C PRO A 656 11.96 11.21 -32.20
N SER A 657 10.75 11.39 -31.68
CA SER A 657 10.16 12.70 -31.38
C SER A 657 10.52 13.22 -29.98
N ARG A 658 11.32 12.47 -29.22
CA ARG A 658 11.77 12.79 -27.85
C ARG A 658 13.29 12.82 -27.80
N TYR A 659 13.92 12.01 -26.95
CA TYR A 659 15.39 12.01 -26.81
C TYR A 659 16.14 11.22 -27.90
N ASP A 660 15.45 10.37 -28.68
CA ASP A 660 16.03 9.56 -29.76
C ASP A 660 17.37 8.85 -29.43
N GLN A 661 17.44 8.14 -28.30
CA GLN A 661 18.70 7.56 -27.81
C GLN A 661 19.05 6.19 -28.40
N LEU A 662 18.20 5.60 -29.25
CA LEU A 662 18.47 4.27 -29.81
C LEU A 662 19.79 4.19 -30.59
N PRO A 663 20.17 5.17 -31.45
CA PRO A 663 21.46 5.14 -32.14
C PRO A 663 22.66 5.17 -31.17
N ALA A 664 22.59 6.00 -30.12
CA ALA A 664 23.65 6.11 -29.12
C ALA A 664 23.78 4.82 -28.29
N VAL A 665 22.65 4.20 -27.92
CA VAL A 665 22.62 2.89 -27.26
C VAL A 665 23.24 1.83 -28.17
N ALA A 666 22.80 1.72 -29.42
CA ALA A 666 23.32 0.73 -30.38
C ALA A 666 24.84 0.83 -30.56
N ALA A 667 25.37 2.06 -30.65
CA ALA A 667 26.81 2.30 -30.70
C ALA A 667 27.52 1.84 -29.42
N ALA A 668 26.99 2.19 -28.24
CA ALA A 668 27.59 1.84 -26.96
C ALA A 668 27.67 0.32 -26.73
N ILE A 669 26.62 -0.42 -27.12
CA ILE A 669 26.57 -1.88 -26.96
C ILE A 669 27.03 -2.65 -28.22
N LYS A 670 27.59 -1.94 -29.21
CA LYS A 670 28.17 -2.49 -30.45
C LYS A 670 27.22 -3.36 -31.27
N LEU A 671 25.97 -2.91 -31.42
CA LEU A 671 25.03 -3.54 -32.34
C LEU A 671 25.39 -3.20 -33.79
N ASP A 672 25.17 -4.15 -34.70
CA ASP A 672 25.26 -3.89 -36.13
C ASP A 672 23.99 -3.15 -36.59
N THR A 673 24.11 -1.86 -36.89
CA THR A 673 22.97 -1.05 -37.36
C THR A 673 22.55 -1.35 -38.80
N ALA A 674 23.26 -2.25 -39.51
CA ALA A 674 22.79 -2.81 -40.76
C ALA A 674 21.76 -3.95 -40.56
N ASP A 675 21.73 -4.57 -39.37
CA ASP A 675 20.71 -5.58 -39.02
C ASP A 675 19.34 -4.91 -38.92
N PRO A 676 18.30 -5.36 -39.65
CA PRO A 676 16.98 -4.74 -39.61
C PRO A 676 16.35 -4.66 -38.20
N LEU A 677 16.77 -5.51 -37.25
CA LEU A 677 16.24 -5.59 -35.88
C LEU A 677 17.10 -4.86 -34.84
N TRP A 678 18.09 -4.07 -35.26
CA TRP A 678 18.97 -3.35 -34.32
C TRP A 678 18.18 -2.42 -33.39
N ARG A 679 17.07 -1.82 -33.86
CA ARG A 679 16.22 -0.92 -33.07
C ARG A 679 15.50 -1.66 -31.95
N ASP A 680 14.92 -2.82 -32.25
CA ASP A 680 14.25 -3.68 -31.28
C ASP A 680 15.23 -4.13 -30.19
N GLN A 681 16.44 -4.55 -30.59
CA GLN A 681 17.50 -4.95 -29.67
C GLN A 681 17.97 -3.78 -28.78
N ALA A 682 18.26 -2.62 -29.38
CA ALA A 682 18.67 -1.42 -28.64
C ALA A 682 17.58 -0.96 -27.66
N MET A 683 16.31 -0.97 -28.08
CA MET A 683 15.19 -0.57 -27.23
C MET A 683 14.99 -1.56 -26.06
N LEU A 684 15.21 -2.85 -26.29
CA LEU A 684 15.17 -3.88 -25.24
C LEU A 684 16.26 -3.63 -24.19
N ASP A 685 17.52 -3.46 -24.61
CA ASP A 685 18.63 -3.19 -23.70
C ASP A 685 18.46 -1.85 -22.94
N LEU A 686 17.87 -0.82 -23.58
CA LEU A 686 17.51 0.43 -22.91
C LEU A 686 16.46 0.22 -21.80
N ASN A 687 15.42 -0.59 -22.04
CA ASN A 687 14.44 -0.93 -21.01
C ASN A 687 15.05 -1.77 -19.88
N VAL A 688 15.98 -2.67 -20.20
CA VAL A 688 16.75 -3.43 -19.20
C VAL A 688 17.59 -2.48 -18.33
N ALA A 689 18.25 -1.47 -18.93
CA ALA A 689 19.02 -0.47 -18.20
C ALA A 689 18.14 0.34 -17.24
N VAL A 690 16.96 0.78 -17.69
CA VAL A 690 15.99 1.51 -16.84
C VAL A 690 15.58 0.67 -15.63
N LEU A 691 15.07 -0.55 -15.86
CA LEU A 691 14.61 -1.43 -14.77
C LEU A 691 15.74 -1.80 -13.81
N HIS A 692 16.94 -2.07 -14.33
CA HIS A 692 18.12 -2.36 -13.52
C HIS A 692 18.50 -1.18 -12.62
N SER A 693 18.54 0.02 -13.19
CA SER A 693 19.01 1.23 -12.49
C SER A 693 18.07 1.65 -11.37
N PHE A 694 16.76 1.64 -11.64
CA PHE A 694 15.75 1.92 -10.62
C PHE A 694 15.81 0.89 -9.49
N LYS A 695 15.94 -0.40 -9.82
CA LYS A 695 16.11 -1.46 -8.82
C LYS A 695 17.38 -1.28 -8.00
N LYS A 696 18.49 -0.93 -8.64
CA LYS A 696 19.79 -0.67 -7.98
C LYS A 696 19.70 0.53 -7.04
N ALA A 697 18.93 1.55 -7.41
CA ALA A 697 18.67 2.75 -6.60
C ALA A 697 17.62 2.55 -5.49
N GLY A 698 16.99 1.36 -5.39
CA GLY A 698 15.94 1.11 -4.42
C GLY A 698 14.62 1.84 -4.73
N VAL A 699 14.42 2.28 -5.98
CA VAL A 699 13.25 3.04 -6.42
C VAL A 699 12.20 2.12 -7.05
N ARG A 700 10.95 2.26 -6.61
CA ARG A 700 9.81 1.49 -7.11
C ARG A 700 9.53 1.80 -8.59
N ILE A 701 9.59 0.76 -9.41
CA ILE A 701 9.19 0.76 -10.82
C ILE A 701 8.60 -0.61 -11.16
N LEU A 702 7.65 -0.67 -12.10
CA LEU A 702 7.13 -1.95 -12.60
C LEU A 702 7.46 -2.14 -14.08
N ASP A 703 7.71 -3.40 -14.47
CA ASP A 703 7.76 -3.75 -15.88
C ASP A 703 6.35 -3.85 -16.48
N HIS A 704 6.28 -3.76 -17.80
CA HIS A 704 5.02 -3.70 -18.54
C HIS A 704 4.25 -5.04 -18.55
N HIS A 705 4.91 -6.19 -18.37
CA HIS A 705 4.23 -7.47 -18.24
C HIS A 705 3.53 -7.58 -16.88
N SER A 706 4.22 -7.23 -15.80
CA SER A 706 3.65 -7.17 -14.45
C SER A 706 2.45 -6.21 -14.39
N LEU A 707 2.60 -5.00 -14.96
CA LEU A 707 1.53 -4.00 -14.93
C LEU A 707 0.33 -4.40 -15.79
N SER A 708 0.56 -5.07 -16.92
CA SER A 708 -0.51 -5.67 -17.73
C SER A 708 -1.28 -6.75 -16.95
N ASN A 709 -0.59 -7.60 -16.17
CA ASN A 709 -1.25 -8.60 -15.33
C ASN A 709 -2.08 -7.95 -14.20
N PHE A 710 -1.56 -6.88 -13.58
CA PHE A 710 -2.35 -6.11 -12.61
C PHE A 710 -3.57 -5.44 -13.24
N PHE A 711 -3.46 -4.95 -14.47
CA PHE A 711 -4.60 -4.42 -15.20
C PHE A 711 -5.69 -5.48 -15.45
N MET A 712 -5.30 -6.71 -15.80
CA MET A 712 -6.27 -7.80 -15.94
C MET A 712 -6.94 -8.13 -14.60
N ARG A 713 -6.19 -8.14 -13.49
CA ARG A 713 -6.77 -8.30 -12.15
C ARG A 713 -7.72 -7.17 -11.78
N PHE A 714 -7.40 -5.93 -12.13
CA PHE A 714 -8.32 -4.81 -11.97
C PHE A 714 -9.62 -5.06 -12.73
N ARG A 715 -9.54 -5.51 -13.98
CA ARG A 715 -10.73 -5.86 -14.78
C ARG A 715 -11.52 -6.99 -14.15
N GLU A 716 -10.86 -8.00 -13.60
CA GLU A 716 -11.49 -9.07 -12.85
C GLU A 716 -12.20 -8.54 -11.60
N GLU A 717 -11.57 -7.65 -10.82
CA GLU A 717 -12.20 -7.00 -9.66
C GLU A 717 -13.43 -6.16 -10.04
N GLU A 718 -13.36 -5.42 -11.15
CA GLU A 718 -14.49 -4.64 -11.65
C GLU A 718 -15.62 -5.55 -12.12
N ALA A 719 -15.30 -6.62 -12.85
CA ALA A 719 -16.29 -7.61 -13.27
C ALA A 719 -16.92 -8.34 -12.09
N LEU A 720 -16.14 -8.70 -11.06
CA LEU A 720 -16.63 -9.31 -9.82
C LEU A 720 -17.55 -8.35 -9.06
N ALA A 721 -17.20 -7.07 -9.02
CA ALA A 721 -18.06 -6.02 -8.48
C ALA A 721 -19.20 -5.62 -9.43
N ARG A 722 -19.32 -6.30 -10.59
CA ARG A 722 -20.33 -6.04 -11.63
C ARG A 722 -20.35 -4.64 -12.18
N ARG A 723 -19.19 -4.01 -12.24
CA ARG A 723 -19.02 -2.69 -12.81
C ARG A 723 -18.39 -2.85 -14.19
N PRO A 724 -18.89 -2.13 -15.20
CA PRO A 724 -18.25 -2.14 -16.49
C PRO A 724 -16.84 -1.57 -16.35
N SER A 725 -15.87 -2.23 -17.00
CA SER A 725 -14.51 -1.72 -17.10
C SER A 725 -14.28 -1.18 -18.50
N TYR A 726 -14.02 0.12 -18.58
CA TYR A 726 -13.73 0.80 -19.84
C TYR A 726 -12.22 1.04 -19.99
N GLY A 727 -11.76 1.15 -21.22
CA GLY A 727 -10.37 1.47 -21.51
C GLY A 727 -10.14 1.86 -22.95
N HIS A 728 -9.12 2.68 -23.17
CA HIS A 728 -8.64 3.03 -24.48
C HIS A 728 -7.50 2.08 -24.85
N TRP A 729 -7.80 1.05 -25.64
CA TRP A 729 -6.86 -0.04 -25.95
C TRP A 729 -5.47 0.47 -26.36
N ALA A 730 -5.40 1.45 -27.27
CA ALA A 730 -4.12 2.02 -27.73
C ALA A 730 -3.27 2.70 -26.64
N TRP A 731 -3.84 3.03 -25.48
CA TRP A 731 -3.12 3.64 -24.35
C TRP A 731 -2.76 2.64 -23.26
N VAL A 732 -3.61 1.63 -23.02
CA VAL A 732 -3.32 0.59 -22.02
C VAL A 732 -2.41 -0.51 -22.55
N MET A 733 -2.20 -0.56 -23.86
CA MET A 733 -1.24 -1.45 -24.49
C MET A 733 0.19 -0.92 -24.32
N PRO A 734 1.12 -1.72 -23.78
CA PRO A 734 2.52 -1.32 -23.74
C PRO A 734 3.11 -1.08 -25.15
N PRO A 735 4.02 -0.12 -25.33
CA PRO A 735 4.63 0.20 -26.62
C PRO A 735 5.66 -0.85 -27.09
N MET A 736 6.02 -1.81 -26.23
CA MET A 736 6.91 -2.92 -26.53
C MET A 736 6.26 -4.23 -26.07
N GLY A 737 6.49 -5.31 -26.82
CA GLY A 737 6.01 -6.65 -26.43
C GLY A 737 4.49 -6.78 -26.40
N GLY A 738 3.80 -6.00 -27.25
CA GLY A 738 2.34 -5.87 -27.22
C GLY A 738 1.61 -7.22 -27.25
N ASN A 739 1.88 -8.07 -28.24
CA ASN A 739 1.24 -9.38 -28.37
C ASN A 739 1.56 -10.37 -27.23
N LEU A 740 2.59 -10.10 -26.43
CA LEU A 740 2.94 -10.86 -25.22
C LEU A 740 2.17 -10.38 -23.99
N SER A 741 1.58 -9.18 -24.03
CA SER A 741 0.70 -8.68 -22.98
C SER A 741 -0.66 -9.38 -23.01
N PRO A 742 -1.24 -9.77 -21.86
CA PRO A 742 -2.61 -10.31 -21.82
C PRO A 742 -3.67 -9.30 -22.31
N VAL A 743 -3.38 -7.99 -22.26
CA VAL A 743 -4.28 -6.92 -22.72
C VAL A 743 -4.49 -6.98 -24.24
N TRP A 744 -3.51 -7.50 -24.99
CA TRP A 744 -3.62 -7.65 -26.45
C TRP A 744 -4.81 -8.49 -26.88
N ARG A 745 -5.13 -9.53 -26.10
CA ARG A 745 -6.19 -10.49 -26.41
C ARG A 745 -7.57 -10.02 -25.95
N ASP A 746 -7.64 -8.85 -25.32
CA ASP A 746 -8.85 -8.33 -24.71
C ASP A 746 -9.64 -7.43 -25.66
N HIS A 747 -10.34 -8.06 -26.60
CA HIS A 747 -11.19 -7.37 -27.59
C HIS A 747 -12.48 -6.78 -26.98
N THR A 748 -12.71 -6.96 -25.69
CA THR A 748 -13.94 -6.48 -25.01
C THR A 748 -13.81 -5.06 -24.48
N LEU A 749 -12.60 -4.49 -24.52
CA LEU A 749 -12.31 -3.19 -23.92
C LEU A 749 -12.94 -2.05 -24.73
N LYS A 750 -14.01 -1.45 -24.18
CA LYS A 750 -14.72 -0.32 -24.80
C LYS A 750 -14.16 1.02 -24.35
N LYS A 751 -14.01 1.95 -25.29
CA LYS A 751 -13.69 3.36 -25.01
C LYS A 751 -14.96 4.08 -24.54
N LYS A 752 -15.07 4.34 -23.24
CA LYS A 752 -16.00 5.30 -22.64
C LYS A 752 -15.27 6.11 -21.57
N ILE A 753 -15.66 7.37 -21.41
CA ILE A 753 -15.08 8.31 -20.44
C ILE A 753 -16.16 8.59 -19.40
N LEU A 754 -16.03 8.00 -18.22
CA LEU A 754 -16.98 8.23 -17.12
C LEU A 754 -16.50 9.40 -16.26
N LYS A 755 -17.42 10.16 -15.67
CA LYS A 755 -17.13 11.08 -14.57
C LYS A 755 -17.44 10.40 -13.22
N PRO A 756 -16.71 10.73 -12.13
CA PRO A 756 -15.52 11.60 -12.05
C PRO A 756 -14.34 11.14 -12.93
N ASN A 757 -13.52 12.07 -13.42
CA ASN A 757 -12.31 11.75 -14.20
C ASN A 757 -11.25 12.86 -14.15
N TYR A 758 -10.08 12.57 -14.71
CA TYR A 758 -9.03 13.53 -15.02
C TYR A 758 -9.10 13.94 -16.50
N PHE A 759 -9.06 15.24 -16.76
CA PHE A 759 -9.21 15.82 -18.09
C PHE A 759 -8.03 16.71 -18.47
N TYR A 760 -7.61 16.68 -19.73
CA TYR A 760 -6.64 17.62 -20.28
C TYR A 760 -7.21 19.03 -20.33
N GLN A 761 -6.37 20.04 -20.14
CA GLN A 761 -6.76 21.44 -20.19
C GLN A 761 -5.67 22.27 -20.86
N SER A 762 -6.04 23.39 -21.47
CA SER A 762 -5.09 24.32 -22.10
C SER A 762 -4.09 24.86 -21.08
N MET A 763 -2.82 25.04 -21.47
CA MET A 763 -1.77 25.57 -20.61
C MET A 763 -2.08 27.01 -20.16
N LYS A 764 -2.74 27.81 -21.00
CA LYS A 764 -3.16 29.18 -20.67
C LYS A 764 -4.47 29.21 -19.90
N ILE A 765 -4.63 30.19 -19.01
CA ILE A 765 -5.95 30.61 -18.53
C ILE A 765 -6.63 31.29 -19.72
N MET A 766 -7.42 30.51 -20.45
CA MET A 766 -8.25 31.00 -21.54
C MET A 766 -9.59 31.44 -20.94
N ASP A 767 -10.10 32.59 -21.37
CA ASP A 767 -11.47 32.99 -21.03
C ASP A 767 -12.47 31.95 -21.59
N VAL A 768 -13.67 31.88 -21.01
CA VAL A 768 -14.69 30.86 -21.34
C VAL A 768 -14.99 30.85 -22.85
N ALA A 769 -15.03 32.03 -23.48
CA ALA A 769 -15.27 32.18 -24.92
C ALA A 769 -14.15 31.60 -25.81
N GLU A 770 -12.89 31.63 -25.36
CA GLU A 770 -11.76 31.07 -26.10
C GLU A 770 -11.66 29.54 -25.92
N ARG A 771 -12.10 29.03 -24.76
CA ARG A 771 -12.18 27.58 -24.48
C ARG A 771 -13.12 26.85 -25.44
N ASP A 772 -14.31 27.41 -25.67
CA ASP A 772 -15.32 26.81 -26.57
C ASP A 772 -14.83 26.75 -28.02
N LEU A 773 -14.09 27.77 -28.48
CA LEU A 773 -13.51 27.79 -29.82
C LEU A 773 -12.40 26.74 -30.00
N THR A 774 -11.59 26.51 -28.96
CA THR A 774 -10.43 25.60 -29.02
C THR A 774 -10.86 24.13 -28.94
N LEU A 775 -11.91 23.82 -28.15
CA LEU A 775 -12.49 22.47 -28.08
C LEU A 775 -13.07 22.06 -29.44
N ALA A 776 -13.71 22.97 -30.17
CA ALA A 776 -14.23 22.71 -31.52
C ALA A 776 -13.14 22.39 -32.55
N ILE A 777 -11.93 22.95 -32.38
CA ILE A 777 -10.78 22.69 -33.26
C ILE A 777 -10.10 21.36 -32.90
N ASN A 778 -9.98 21.04 -31.61
CA ASN A 778 -9.30 19.82 -31.14
C ASN A 778 -10.13 18.55 -31.29
N ASP A 779 -11.46 18.61 -31.24
CA ASP A 779 -12.31 17.44 -31.54
C ASP A 779 -12.35 17.10 -33.04
N ALA A 780 -11.83 17.99 -33.91
CA ALA A 780 -11.70 17.78 -35.35
C ALA A 780 -10.33 17.19 -35.78
N ALA A 781 -9.39 17.02 -34.85
CA ALA A 781 -8.05 16.44 -35.07
C ALA A 781 -7.90 15.11 -34.30
#